data_AF-A0A315ARL7-F1
#
_entry.id   AF-A0A315ARL7-F1
#
_cell.length_a   1.000
_cell.length_b   1.000
_cell.length_c   1.000
_cell.angle_alpha   90.00
_cell.angle_beta   90.00
_cell.angle_gamma   90.00
#
_symmetry.space_group_name_H-M   'P 1'
#
loop_
_entity.id
_entity.type
_entity.pdbx_description
1 polymer ?
#
loop_
_entity_poly.entity_id
_entity_poly.type
_entity_poly.pdbx_seq_one_letter_code
_entity_poly.pdbx_strand_id
1 'polypeptide(L)'
;MNTPVKKRYLTKSRFKLALECPTKLYYAAESNGYFDKNKDNDFLQALADGGNQVGELAKFKYHPNPVGDAITVETLQYDAALTQTHAKLSLPGRVVVAEAALLYAPYFVRVDILIRDKEAKTIDIIEVKSKSIDDDTVTARFKNSSNQYATQWLPYLYDVTFQAEVARLNFPGYKIRPKLLLLDAAKACDKDGLHQLFQIVQTKNAETGVSRVQIKTPPHLTEKDIGNLDFLREVDVRDIVDELRHMPIDNVAHVPEIHRQDLATFMKWAGELQMQGHRVFHGVSKTCRTCQYRAPAGNPLRSGVHECWQLALSQGLLQGGRDLTDRNIPLSIELWGGASGSRSFADVVLKQGRAFLADVQEDDIRPKAQYGGKGMSPLERRMAQVQAANGQGPTFVLDEERLSEMDDWQWPLHMIDFETSAPALPFFKNMRPYQTLAFQFSHHIMEKLGDRQIRIRHANQWISTQAGFFPSIEFVRQLRKALMPSGQLEGTVFRYHNHENTVLRGLRKTIEDAGLVFVPDATELIAFIDLITKSTGDEAEIYGPFAGERAMVDLHRLIQEGYYSAKAGGSISLKFMLPAILHDAPGVAALYREHGVYGAGLAIESLNFKGSQGHVWLQTEKGNDPYKTLPGIFSPEHGDLNEMLLRLAGDEDDEGAINQGGLAMTAYNYTQFNGLSAAERQSIEQALLRYCELDTLAMVMLVQGLMSLRDFAA
;
A
#
# COMPACT_ATOMS: atom_id res chain seq x y z
N MET A 1 29.00 35.58 9.11
CA MET A 1 28.03 35.42 8.01
C MET A 1 26.81 34.75 8.60
N ASN A 2 25.72 35.50 8.82
CA ASN A 2 24.45 34.91 9.26
C ASN A 2 23.85 34.17 8.08
N THR A 3 23.94 32.85 8.08
CA THR A 3 23.15 32.00 7.18
C THR A 3 21.68 32.40 7.39
N PRO A 4 20.94 32.81 6.35
CA PRO A 4 19.55 33.21 6.53
C PRO A 4 18.78 32.04 7.16
N VAL A 5 18.15 32.29 8.30
CA VAL A 5 17.33 31.29 8.99
C VAL A 5 16.23 30.87 8.02
N LYS A 6 16.30 29.62 7.53
CA LYS A 6 15.30 29.05 6.63
C LYS A 6 13.96 29.10 7.36
N LYS A 7 13.01 29.91 6.88
CA LYS A 7 11.68 30.08 7.50
C LYS A 7 11.01 28.69 7.61
N ARG A 8 10.69 28.28 8.83
CA ARG A 8 10.02 26.99 9.11
C ARG A 8 8.53 27.22 9.31
N TYR A 9 7.77 27.15 8.21
CA TYR A 9 6.31 27.21 8.30
C TYR A 9 5.72 25.85 8.67
N LEU A 10 4.59 25.89 9.36
CA LEU A 10 3.73 24.74 9.56
C LEU A 10 2.91 24.57 8.28
N THR A 11 3.40 23.71 7.38
CA THR A 11 2.71 23.34 6.15
C THR A 11 1.70 22.23 6.39
N LYS A 12 0.80 21.98 5.43
CA LYS A 12 -0.14 20.83 5.40
C LYS A 12 0.52 19.49 5.76
N SER A 13 1.65 19.16 5.12
CA SER A 13 2.41 17.94 5.42
C SER A 13 2.98 17.92 6.85
N ARG A 14 3.47 19.06 7.36
CA ARG A 14 3.99 19.17 8.73
C ARG A 14 2.87 19.09 9.77
N PHE A 15 1.72 19.68 9.49
CA PHE A 15 0.53 19.60 10.33
C PHE A 15 0.04 18.15 10.48
N LYS A 16 0.00 17.38 9.38
CA LYS A 16 -0.31 15.94 9.44
C LYS A 16 0.68 15.15 10.28
N LEU A 17 1.99 15.39 10.10
CA LEU A 17 3.02 14.77 10.95
C LEU A 17 2.79 15.10 12.44
N ALA A 18 2.42 16.34 12.75
CA ALA A 18 2.14 16.76 14.12
C ALA A 18 0.90 16.08 14.70
N LEU A 19 -0.17 15.90 13.90
CA LEU A 19 -1.38 15.18 14.32
C LEU A 19 -1.08 13.71 14.64
N GLU A 20 -0.19 13.07 13.87
CA GLU A 20 0.25 11.69 14.14
C GLU A 20 1.13 11.61 15.38
N CYS A 21 2.17 12.45 15.44
CA CYS A 21 3.08 12.56 16.58
C CYS A 21 3.93 13.84 16.45
N PRO A 22 3.80 14.83 17.36
CA PRO A 22 4.55 16.10 17.31
C PRO A 22 6.07 15.93 17.26
N THR A 23 6.61 14.84 17.81
CA THR A 23 8.03 14.46 17.72
C THR A 23 8.51 14.35 16.26
N LYS A 24 7.63 13.94 15.33
CA LYS A 24 7.96 13.81 13.91
C LYS A 24 8.34 15.14 13.26
N LEU A 25 7.85 16.29 13.77
CA LEU A 25 8.28 17.61 13.29
C LEU A 25 9.80 17.79 13.41
N TYR A 26 10.37 17.30 14.51
CA TYR A 26 11.81 17.29 14.75
C TYR A 26 12.52 16.32 13.82
N TYR A 27 12.06 15.07 13.70
CA TYR A 27 12.71 14.07 12.85
C TYR A 27 12.69 14.42 11.37
N ALA A 28 11.63 15.08 10.90
CA ALA A 28 11.45 15.49 9.51
C ALA A 28 12.38 16.64 9.09
N ALA A 29 13.21 17.19 9.97
CA ALA A 29 14.24 18.15 9.58
C ALA A 29 15.52 17.41 9.19
N GLU A 30 15.92 17.50 7.92
CA GLU A 30 17.07 16.75 7.37
C GLU A 30 18.37 16.97 8.15
N SER A 31 18.57 18.17 8.68
CA SER A 31 19.73 18.52 9.53
C SER A 31 19.88 17.62 10.76
N ASN A 32 18.82 16.91 11.16
CA ASN A 32 18.81 16.07 12.34
C ASN A 32 19.23 14.62 12.06
N GLY A 33 19.38 14.23 10.78
CA GLY A 33 20.00 12.96 10.39
C GLY A 33 19.18 11.69 10.68
N TYR A 34 17.85 11.79 10.68
CA TYR A 34 16.96 10.64 10.88
C TYR A 34 16.66 9.92 9.57
N PHE A 35 16.57 8.60 9.66
CA PHE A 35 16.01 7.78 8.60
C PHE A 35 14.54 8.14 8.41
N ASP A 36 14.09 8.29 7.17
CA ASP A 36 12.68 8.45 6.83
C ASP A 36 12.36 7.48 5.70
N LYS A 37 11.55 6.45 6.00
CA LYS A 37 11.19 5.42 5.01
C LYS A 37 10.44 6.00 3.81
N ASN A 38 9.79 7.16 3.98
CA ASN A 38 9.00 7.80 2.93
C ASN A 38 9.85 8.77 2.08
N LYS A 39 11.16 8.87 2.31
CA LYS A 39 12.03 9.80 1.58
C LYS A 39 12.24 9.35 0.13
N ASP A 40 12.20 10.33 -0.78
CA ASP A 40 12.50 10.18 -2.22
C ASP A 40 11.55 9.21 -2.98
N ASN A 41 10.31 9.02 -2.51
CA ASN A 41 9.32 8.11 -3.12
C ASN A 41 8.22 8.82 -3.94
N ASP A 42 8.30 10.15 -4.09
CA ASP A 42 7.21 10.98 -4.64
C ASP A 42 6.76 10.54 -6.04
N PHE A 43 7.69 10.10 -6.91
CA PHE A 43 7.35 9.70 -8.28
C PHE A 43 6.60 8.38 -8.37
N LEU A 44 7.00 7.37 -7.59
CA LEU A 44 6.26 6.11 -7.60
C LEU A 44 4.95 6.23 -6.83
N GLN A 45 4.95 6.99 -5.73
CA GLN A 45 3.71 7.31 -5.06
C GLN A 45 2.72 8.04 -6.00
N ALA A 46 3.22 8.92 -6.86
CA ALA A 46 2.40 9.56 -7.88
C ALA A 46 1.82 8.56 -8.92
N LEU A 47 2.61 7.59 -9.36
CA LEU A 47 2.18 6.53 -10.30
C LEU A 47 1.22 5.52 -9.66
N ALA A 48 1.40 5.22 -8.37
CA ALA A 48 0.60 4.26 -7.62
C ALA A 48 -0.75 4.86 -7.20
N ASP A 49 -0.75 6.06 -6.60
CA ASP A 49 -1.96 6.63 -5.96
C ASP A 49 -2.85 7.39 -6.97
N GLY A 50 -2.32 7.76 -8.15
CA GLY A 50 -3.02 8.53 -9.18
C GLY A 50 -3.46 9.95 -8.74
N GLY A 51 -3.16 10.36 -7.51
CA GLY A 51 -3.68 11.59 -6.89
C GLY A 51 -3.31 12.86 -7.64
N ASN A 52 -2.11 12.91 -8.22
CA ASN A 52 -1.68 14.05 -9.03
C ASN A 52 -2.51 14.19 -10.32
N GLN A 53 -2.87 13.07 -10.96
CA GLN A 53 -3.72 13.10 -12.15
C GLN A 53 -5.16 13.51 -11.81
N VAL A 54 -5.69 13.01 -10.69
CA VAL A 54 -7.02 13.41 -10.18
C VAL A 54 -7.05 14.91 -9.83
N GLY A 55 -5.98 15.42 -9.21
CA GLY A 55 -5.82 16.86 -8.92
C GLY A 55 -5.81 17.72 -10.18
N GLU A 56 -5.12 17.28 -11.23
CA GLU A 56 -5.10 17.99 -12.52
C GLU A 56 -6.47 17.95 -13.22
N LEU A 57 -7.12 16.78 -13.23
CA LEU A 57 -8.47 16.59 -13.76
C LEU A 57 -9.50 17.47 -13.04
N ALA A 58 -9.40 17.58 -11.72
CA ALA A 58 -10.34 18.33 -10.88
C ALA A 58 -10.47 19.80 -11.29
N LYS A 59 -9.42 20.41 -11.86
CA LYS A 59 -9.45 21.78 -12.36
C LYS A 59 -10.56 22.01 -13.40
N PHE A 60 -10.80 21.01 -14.25
CA PHE A 60 -11.83 21.05 -15.29
C PHE A 60 -13.27 21.00 -14.75
N LYS A 61 -13.47 20.57 -13.49
CA LYS A 61 -14.79 20.62 -12.84
C LYS A 61 -15.20 22.06 -12.48
N TYR A 62 -14.22 22.95 -12.30
CA TYR A 62 -14.45 24.30 -11.78
C TYR A 62 -14.12 25.42 -12.77
N HIS A 63 -13.44 25.09 -13.87
CA HIS A 63 -13.00 26.06 -14.86
C HIS A 63 -13.01 25.44 -16.27
N PRO A 64 -13.59 26.10 -17.29
CA PRO A 64 -13.74 25.52 -18.64
C PRO A 64 -12.43 25.40 -19.43
N ASN A 65 -11.45 26.26 -19.12
CA ASN A 65 -10.13 26.32 -19.78
C ASN A 65 -8.98 26.52 -18.77
N PRO A 66 -8.75 25.60 -17.82
CA PRO A 66 -7.80 25.83 -16.72
C PRO A 66 -6.35 25.98 -17.20
N VAL A 67 -6.00 25.30 -18.30
CA VAL A 67 -4.66 25.35 -18.90
C VAL A 67 -4.43 26.67 -19.62
N GLY A 68 -5.32 27.07 -20.53
CA GLY A 68 -5.15 28.29 -21.33
C GLY A 68 -5.23 29.58 -20.49
N ASP A 69 -6.06 29.58 -19.44
CA ASP A 69 -6.18 30.73 -18.53
C ASP A 69 -5.13 30.69 -17.39
N ALA A 70 -4.27 29.65 -17.41
CA ALA A 70 -3.16 29.43 -16.49
C ALA A 70 -3.56 29.60 -15.01
N ILE A 71 -4.63 28.96 -14.57
CA ILE A 71 -5.18 29.19 -13.21
C ILE A 71 -4.30 28.64 -12.08
N THR A 72 -3.35 27.77 -12.39
CA THR A 72 -2.44 27.12 -11.43
C THR A 72 -1.32 28.05 -10.96
N VAL A 73 -0.97 27.98 -9.68
CA VAL A 73 0.23 28.60 -9.11
C VAL A 73 1.37 27.58 -9.08
N GLU A 74 2.24 27.62 -10.10
CA GLU A 74 3.27 26.61 -10.35
C GLU A 74 4.51 26.74 -9.44
N THR A 75 4.81 27.97 -8.97
CA THR A 75 6.04 28.20 -8.19
C THR A 75 5.93 27.63 -6.78
N LEU A 76 7.01 26.97 -6.33
CA LEU A 76 7.13 26.44 -4.96
C LEU A 76 7.77 27.45 -4.00
N GLN A 77 8.29 28.57 -4.50
CA GLN A 77 8.88 29.60 -3.64
C GLN A 77 7.76 30.37 -2.94
N TYR A 78 7.80 30.40 -1.59
CA TYR A 78 6.72 30.95 -0.77
C TYR A 78 6.27 32.35 -1.21
N ASP A 79 7.19 33.31 -1.32
CA ASP A 79 6.85 34.71 -1.61
C ASP A 79 6.33 34.88 -3.06
N ALA A 80 6.90 34.14 -4.02
CA ALA A 80 6.44 34.14 -5.40
C ALA A 80 5.04 33.52 -5.54
N ALA A 81 4.76 32.44 -4.82
CA ALA A 81 3.47 31.75 -4.84
C ALA A 81 2.36 32.63 -4.27
N LEU A 82 2.64 33.34 -3.17
CA LEU A 82 1.74 34.32 -2.59
C LEU A 82 1.45 35.47 -3.57
N THR A 83 2.49 36.01 -4.20
CA THR A 83 2.36 37.09 -5.19
C THR A 83 1.46 36.67 -6.37
N GLN A 84 1.70 35.47 -6.93
CA GLN A 84 0.88 34.94 -8.02
C GLN A 84 -0.58 34.69 -7.58
N THR A 85 -0.78 34.17 -6.38
CA THR A 85 -2.11 33.91 -5.81
C THR A 85 -2.89 35.22 -5.66
N HIS A 86 -2.28 36.25 -5.08
CA HIS A 86 -2.91 37.56 -4.92
C HIS A 86 -3.25 38.22 -6.26
N ALA A 87 -2.35 38.13 -7.25
CA ALA A 87 -2.60 38.66 -8.59
C ALA A 87 -3.83 38.00 -9.24
N LYS A 88 -3.93 36.66 -9.18
CA LYS A 88 -5.08 35.92 -9.72
C LYS A 88 -6.37 36.27 -8.99
N LEU A 89 -6.36 36.28 -7.65
CA LEU A 89 -7.55 36.60 -6.83
C LEU A 89 -8.03 38.05 -6.98
N SER A 90 -7.19 38.95 -7.47
CA SER A 90 -7.54 40.37 -7.70
C SER A 90 -8.39 40.58 -8.96
N LEU A 91 -8.52 39.56 -9.82
CA LEU A 91 -9.39 39.62 -11.00
C LEU A 91 -10.86 39.82 -10.60
N PRO A 92 -11.67 40.51 -11.45
CA PRO A 92 -13.08 40.76 -11.16
C PRO A 92 -13.92 39.47 -11.16
N GLY A 93 -15.08 39.51 -10.52
CA GLY A 93 -16.06 38.41 -10.52
C GLY A 93 -15.64 37.18 -9.72
N ARG A 94 -16.18 36.02 -10.11
CA ARG A 94 -15.85 34.72 -9.53
C ARG A 94 -14.54 34.21 -10.13
N VAL A 95 -13.54 33.95 -9.29
CA VAL A 95 -12.19 33.56 -9.72
C VAL A 95 -11.85 32.19 -9.16
N VAL A 96 -11.26 31.33 -9.99
CA VAL A 96 -10.73 30.01 -9.60
C VAL A 96 -9.20 30.07 -9.66
N VAL A 97 -8.54 29.63 -8.60
CA VAL A 97 -7.08 29.53 -8.52
C VAL A 97 -6.72 28.14 -8.03
N ALA A 98 -5.96 27.39 -8.82
CA ALA A 98 -5.45 26.08 -8.42
C ALA A 98 -4.09 26.23 -7.72
N GLU A 99 -3.81 25.37 -6.73
CA GLU A 99 -2.61 25.40 -5.90
C GLU A 99 -2.37 26.76 -5.19
N ALA A 100 -3.47 27.44 -4.83
CA ALA A 100 -3.45 28.78 -4.25
C ALA A 100 -2.68 28.82 -2.93
N ALA A 101 -1.67 29.69 -2.85
CA ALA A 101 -0.85 29.84 -1.64
C ALA A 101 -1.45 30.87 -0.67
N LEU A 102 -1.61 30.47 0.59
CA LEU A 102 -2.03 31.34 1.69
C LEU A 102 -1.01 31.28 2.83
N LEU A 103 -0.70 32.43 3.42
CA LEU A 103 0.24 32.55 4.53
C LEU A 103 -0.36 33.42 5.63
N TYR A 104 -0.54 32.81 6.80
CA TYR A 104 -0.72 33.53 8.06
C TYR A 104 0.27 32.96 9.06
N ALA A 105 1.43 33.61 9.21
CA ALA A 105 2.58 33.01 9.89
C ALA A 105 2.22 32.50 11.31
N PRO A 106 2.64 31.27 11.68
CA PRO A 106 3.56 30.38 10.94
C PRO A 106 2.89 29.43 9.94
N TYR A 107 1.59 29.57 9.67
CA TYR A 107 0.81 28.63 8.86
C TYR A 107 0.91 28.96 7.38
N PHE A 108 1.36 27.99 6.57
CA PHE A 108 1.43 28.12 5.12
C PHE A 108 0.68 26.96 4.46
N VAL A 109 -0.30 27.26 3.61
CA VAL A 109 -1.05 26.23 2.87
C VAL A 109 -1.01 26.53 1.38
N ARG A 110 -0.99 25.46 0.59
CA ARG A 110 -1.36 25.48 -0.83
C ARG A 110 -2.68 24.72 -0.92
N VAL A 111 -3.72 25.44 -1.33
CA VAL A 111 -5.07 24.91 -1.49
C VAL A 111 -5.20 24.36 -2.89
N ASP A 112 -5.61 23.09 -3.02
CA ASP A 112 -5.68 22.41 -4.30
C ASP A 112 -6.52 23.22 -5.31
N ILE A 113 -7.73 23.65 -4.92
CA ILE A 113 -8.55 24.62 -5.68
C ILE A 113 -9.22 25.61 -4.72
N LEU A 114 -8.92 26.90 -4.91
CA LEU A 114 -9.56 28.02 -4.21
C LEU A 114 -10.49 28.77 -5.16
N ILE A 115 -11.74 29.00 -4.74
CA ILE A 115 -12.70 29.80 -5.52
C ILE A 115 -13.12 31.00 -4.71
N ARG A 116 -12.92 32.19 -5.25
CA ARG A 116 -13.31 33.45 -4.63
C ARG A 116 -14.49 34.05 -5.38
N ASP A 117 -15.58 34.27 -4.65
CA ASP A 117 -16.70 35.07 -5.12
C ASP A 117 -16.74 36.41 -4.35
N LYS A 118 -16.49 37.50 -5.07
CA LYS A 118 -16.46 38.84 -4.48
C LYS A 118 -17.83 39.33 -4.05
N GLU A 119 -18.85 39.02 -4.84
CA GLU A 119 -20.21 39.53 -4.66
C GLU A 119 -20.91 38.80 -3.52
N ALA A 120 -20.81 37.46 -3.52
CA ALA A 120 -21.33 36.63 -2.45
C ALA A 120 -20.48 36.68 -1.17
N LYS A 121 -19.29 37.29 -1.21
CA LYS A 121 -18.28 37.26 -0.14
C LYS A 121 -18.00 35.84 0.36
N THR A 122 -17.72 34.93 -0.58
CA THR A 122 -17.39 33.53 -0.25
C THR A 122 -16.01 33.12 -0.75
N ILE A 123 -15.38 32.22 0.00
CA ILE A 123 -14.15 31.51 -0.39
C ILE A 123 -14.46 30.03 -0.30
N ASP A 124 -14.40 29.32 -1.42
CA ASP A 124 -14.45 27.86 -1.43
C ASP A 124 -13.03 27.33 -1.34
N ILE A 125 -12.85 26.36 -0.45
CA ILE A 125 -11.61 25.60 -0.28
C ILE A 125 -11.96 24.17 -0.68
N ILE A 126 -11.52 23.75 -1.86
CA ILE A 126 -11.78 22.40 -2.37
C ILE A 126 -10.49 21.60 -2.25
N GLU A 127 -10.55 20.59 -1.39
CA GLU A 127 -9.47 19.64 -1.17
C GLU A 127 -9.74 18.38 -2.01
N VAL A 128 -8.81 18.05 -2.91
CA VAL A 128 -8.98 16.94 -3.86
C VAL A 128 -8.27 15.69 -3.31
N LYS A 129 -8.96 14.54 -3.30
CA LYS A 129 -8.35 13.25 -2.94
C LYS A 129 -8.69 12.18 -3.95
N SER A 130 -7.66 11.42 -4.35
CA SER A 130 -7.84 10.08 -4.92
C SER A 130 -8.23 9.12 -3.80
N LYS A 131 -9.46 9.25 -3.29
CA LYS A 131 -10.06 8.30 -2.36
C LYS A 131 -11.50 8.05 -2.77
N SER A 132 -11.89 6.78 -2.76
CA SER A 132 -13.25 6.37 -3.11
C SER A 132 -14.26 6.82 -2.04
N ILE A 133 -15.46 7.23 -2.45
CA ILE A 133 -16.56 7.63 -1.59
C ILE A 133 -17.87 6.95 -2.02
N ASP A 134 -18.69 6.57 -1.04
CA ASP A 134 -20.02 5.97 -1.23
C ASP A 134 -21.11 6.80 -0.53
N ASP A 135 -22.37 6.46 -0.81
CA ASP A 135 -23.54 7.15 -0.27
C ASP A 135 -23.69 6.98 1.24
N ASP A 136 -23.34 5.82 1.78
CA ASP A 136 -23.45 5.52 3.20
C ASP A 136 -22.49 6.37 4.02
N THR A 137 -21.23 6.51 3.57
CA THR A 137 -20.22 7.36 4.20
C THR A 137 -20.64 8.82 4.18
N VAL A 138 -21.18 9.32 3.06
CA VAL A 138 -21.64 10.71 2.96
C VAL A 138 -22.84 10.95 3.86
N THR A 139 -23.78 10.01 3.91
CA THR A 139 -24.98 10.08 4.77
C THR A 139 -24.61 10.04 6.24
N ALA A 140 -23.67 9.18 6.63
CA ALA A 140 -23.13 9.09 7.98
C ALA A 140 -22.18 10.25 8.34
N ARG A 141 -21.96 11.23 7.44
CA ARG A 141 -21.04 12.35 7.61
C ARG A 141 -19.64 11.89 8.05
N PHE A 142 -19.13 10.81 7.44
CA PHE A 142 -17.83 10.20 7.73
C PHE A 142 -17.67 9.66 9.16
N LYS A 143 -18.78 9.45 9.89
CA LYS A 143 -18.79 8.86 11.23
C LYS A 143 -19.01 7.35 11.17
N ASN A 144 -18.47 6.64 12.15
CA ASN A 144 -18.70 5.22 12.37
C ASN A 144 -20.00 5.00 13.18
N SER A 145 -20.34 3.74 13.42
CA SER A 145 -21.52 3.34 14.21
C SER A 145 -21.51 3.83 15.67
N SER A 146 -20.35 4.22 16.20
CA SER A 146 -20.20 4.84 17.53
C SER A 146 -20.31 6.37 17.49
N ASN A 147 -20.74 6.95 16.36
CA ASN A 147 -20.87 8.39 16.13
C ASN A 147 -19.55 9.17 16.28
N GLN A 148 -18.41 8.50 16.07
CA GLN A 148 -17.09 9.12 16.00
C GLN A 148 -16.62 9.20 14.55
N TYR A 149 -15.84 10.22 14.19
CA TYR A 149 -15.24 10.28 12.86
C TYR A 149 -14.37 9.05 12.60
N ALA A 150 -14.61 8.37 11.48
CA ALA A 150 -13.89 7.16 11.15
C ALA A 150 -12.39 7.48 10.91
N THR A 151 -11.51 6.68 11.53
CA THR A 151 -10.06 6.89 11.54
C THR A 151 -9.47 7.02 10.13
N GLN A 152 -10.02 6.30 9.15
CA GLN A 152 -9.58 6.35 7.76
C GLN A 152 -9.91 7.66 7.02
N TRP A 153 -10.81 8.48 7.55
CA TRP A 153 -11.25 9.76 6.97
C TRP A 153 -10.68 10.96 7.72
N LEU A 154 -10.46 10.80 9.02
CA LEU A 154 -10.00 11.85 9.93
C LEU A 154 -8.76 12.63 9.44
N PRO A 155 -7.72 11.99 8.85
CA PRO A 155 -6.58 12.73 8.29
C PRO A 155 -6.96 13.70 7.17
N TYR A 156 -7.92 13.35 6.31
CA TYR A 156 -8.38 14.22 5.21
C TYR A 156 -9.33 15.31 5.71
N LEU A 157 -10.14 15.01 6.73
CA LEU A 157 -11.01 16.01 7.34
C LEU A 157 -10.19 17.08 8.08
N TYR A 158 -9.18 16.68 8.87
CA TYR A 158 -8.28 17.66 9.49
C TYR A 158 -7.45 18.44 8.48
N ASP A 159 -7.10 17.84 7.35
CA ASP A 159 -6.39 18.50 6.24
C ASP A 159 -7.17 19.71 5.70
N VAL A 160 -8.43 19.51 5.33
CA VAL A 160 -9.30 20.60 4.87
C VAL A 160 -9.69 21.56 6.00
N THR A 161 -9.81 21.06 7.25
CA THR A 161 -10.08 21.90 8.43
C THR A 161 -8.93 22.89 8.67
N PHE A 162 -7.67 22.44 8.64
CA PHE A 162 -6.50 23.29 8.78
C PHE A 162 -6.44 24.37 7.70
N GLN A 163 -6.68 23.98 6.44
CA GLN A 163 -6.71 24.94 5.33
C GLN A 163 -7.83 25.97 5.46
N ALA A 164 -9.02 25.53 5.89
CA ALA A 164 -10.14 26.42 6.16
C ALA A 164 -9.81 27.44 7.24
N GLU A 165 -9.13 27.05 8.33
CA GLU A 165 -8.71 27.99 9.37
C GLU A 165 -7.68 29.00 8.87
N VAL A 166 -6.69 28.56 8.08
CA VAL A 166 -5.73 29.50 7.47
C VAL A 166 -6.44 30.45 6.50
N ALA A 167 -7.43 29.97 5.74
CA ALA A 167 -8.25 30.82 4.88
C ALA A 167 -9.08 31.84 5.68
N ARG A 168 -9.70 31.45 6.81
CA ARG A 168 -10.42 32.38 7.70
C ARG A 168 -9.54 33.53 8.16
N LEU A 169 -8.28 33.24 8.49
CA LEU A 169 -7.30 34.24 8.93
C LEU A 169 -6.88 35.19 7.79
N ASN A 170 -6.87 34.71 6.54
CA ASN A 170 -6.46 35.49 5.36
C ASN A 170 -7.62 36.31 4.73
N PHE A 171 -8.87 35.89 4.90
CA PHE A 171 -10.03 36.51 4.26
C PHE A 171 -11.07 36.98 5.29
N PRO A 172 -10.76 37.99 6.13
CA PRO A 172 -11.71 38.52 7.11
C PRO A 172 -12.97 39.04 6.40
N GLY A 173 -14.15 38.68 6.92
CA GLY A 173 -15.44 39.08 6.37
C GLY A 173 -15.95 38.24 5.19
N TYR A 174 -15.19 37.23 4.74
CA TYR A 174 -15.67 36.22 3.80
C TYR A 174 -16.18 34.97 4.54
N LYS A 175 -17.21 34.33 3.97
CA LYS A 175 -17.67 33.01 4.41
C LYS A 175 -16.83 31.93 3.74
N ILE A 176 -16.06 31.19 4.55
CA ILE A 176 -15.27 30.05 4.09
C ILE A 176 -16.17 28.81 3.93
N ARG A 177 -16.11 28.15 2.78
CA ARG A 177 -16.88 26.95 2.43
C ARG A 177 -15.92 25.80 2.05
N PRO A 178 -15.41 25.05 3.03
CA PRO A 178 -14.62 23.85 2.79
C PRO A 178 -15.42 22.72 2.15
N LYS A 179 -14.79 22.02 1.21
CA LYS A 179 -15.34 20.88 0.48
C LYS A 179 -14.25 19.84 0.25
N LEU A 180 -14.65 18.57 0.19
CA LEU A 180 -13.83 17.49 -0.36
C LEU A 180 -14.29 17.19 -1.79
N LEU A 181 -13.35 16.97 -2.70
CA LEU A 181 -13.60 16.37 -4.00
C LEU A 181 -12.99 14.98 -4.03
N LEU A 182 -13.85 13.97 -4.16
CA LEU A 182 -13.53 12.55 -4.01
C LEU A 182 -13.93 11.78 -5.28
N LEU A 183 -13.56 10.49 -5.36
CA LEU A 183 -13.92 9.61 -6.47
C LEU A 183 -15.14 8.76 -6.11
N ASP A 184 -16.20 8.80 -6.90
CA ASP A 184 -17.36 7.92 -6.75
C ASP A 184 -17.11 6.62 -7.54
N ALA A 185 -16.74 5.54 -6.85
CA ALA A 185 -16.47 4.25 -7.48
C ALA A 185 -17.73 3.53 -8.00
N ALA A 186 -18.94 4.05 -7.77
CA ALA A 186 -20.15 3.55 -8.39
C ALA A 186 -20.39 4.15 -9.78
N LYS A 187 -19.72 5.27 -10.12
CA LYS A 187 -19.86 5.96 -11.41
C LYS A 187 -18.78 5.51 -12.38
N ALA A 188 -19.20 5.21 -13.60
CA ALA A 188 -18.29 4.83 -14.68
C ALA A 188 -17.73 6.06 -15.40
N CYS A 189 -16.49 5.95 -15.89
CA CYS A 189 -15.91 6.90 -16.83
C CYS A 189 -16.58 6.73 -18.19
N ASP A 190 -16.85 7.82 -18.91
CA ASP A 190 -17.44 7.79 -20.25
C ASP A 190 -16.41 7.94 -21.39
N LYS A 191 -15.12 8.06 -21.04
CA LYS A 191 -14.02 8.34 -21.96
C LYS A 191 -12.88 7.32 -21.88
N ASP A 192 -12.48 6.81 -23.04
CA ASP A 192 -11.25 6.03 -23.19
C ASP A 192 -9.99 6.89 -23.05
N GLY A 193 -8.95 6.35 -22.42
CA GLY A 193 -7.64 6.98 -22.37
C GLY A 193 -7.59 8.30 -21.59
N LEU A 194 -8.51 8.51 -20.64
CA LEU A 194 -8.54 9.75 -19.84
C LEU A 194 -7.19 9.99 -19.11
N HIS A 195 -6.57 8.94 -18.58
CA HIS A 195 -5.25 8.97 -17.96
C HIS A 195 -4.13 9.46 -18.90
N GLN A 196 -4.28 9.30 -20.22
CA GLN A 196 -3.30 9.77 -21.20
C GLN A 196 -3.22 11.29 -21.29
N LEU A 197 -4.29 12.00 -20.90
CA LEU A 197 -4.32 13.45 -20.92
C LEU A 197 -3.53 14.08 -19.75
N PHE A 198 -3.16 13.26 -18.76
CA PHE A 198 -2.50 13.68 -17.53
C PHE A 198 -1.28 12.80 -17.27
N GLN A 199 -0.26 12.92 -18.11
CA GLN A 199 0.91 12.04 -18.03
C GLN A 199 1.82 12.43 -16.87
N ILE A 200 2.23 11.45 -16.07
CA ILE A 200 3.16 11.66 -14.96
C ILE A 200 4.58 11.65 -15.52
N VAL A 201 5.33 12.74 -15.33
CA VAL A 201 6.72 12.88 -15.78
C VAL A 201 7.62 13.26 -14.62
N GLN A 202 8.87 12.77 -14.64
CA GLN A 202 9.90 13.17 -13.70
C GLN A 202 10.78 14.24 -14.36
N THR A 203 10.96 15.37 -13.67
CA THR A 203 11.84 16.46 -14.10
C THR A 203 12.95 16.63 -13.07
N LYS A 204 14.21 16.69 -13.52
CA LYS A 204 15.35 16.99 -12.64
C LYS A 204 15.62 18.48 -12.66
N ASN A 205 15.66 19.10 -11.49
CA ASN A 205 16.12 20.48 -11.38
C ASN A 205 17.63 20.53 -11.66
N ALA A 206 18.04 21.29 -12.67
CA ALA A 206 19.42 21.34 -13.15
C ALA A 206 20.43 21.90 -12.11
N GLU A 207 19.97 22.71 -11.16
CA GLU A 207 20.83 23.39 -10.17
C GLU A 207 20.98 22.61 -8.87
N THR A 208 19.92 21.91 -8.46
CA THR A 208 19.86 21.19 -7.17
C THR A 208 19.95 19.67 -7.34
N GLY A 209 19.83 19.16 -8.56
CA GLY A 209 19.76 17.73 -8.86
C GLY A 209 18.48 17.05 -8.38
N VAL A 210 17.57 17.79 -7.73
CA VAL A 210 16.34 17.24 -7.14
C VAL A 210 15.35 16.87 -8.24
N SER A 211 15.01 15.58 -8.29
CA SER A 211 13.92 15.05 -9.13
C SER A 211 12.55 15.46 -8.58
N ARG A 212 11.63 15.83 -9.47
CA ARG A 212 10.25 16.19 -9.12
C ARG A 212 9.26 15.59 -10.09
N VAL A 213 8.11 15.23 -9.55
CA VAL A 213 6.96 14.79 -10.32
C VAL A 213 6.22 16.00 -10.88
N GLN A 214 5.84 15.95 -12.14
CA GLN A 214 4.93 16.90 -12.77
C GLN A 214 3.88 16.15 -13.59
N ILE A 215 2.72 16.76 -13.76
CA ILE A 215 1.71 16.29 -14.70
C ILE A 215 1.86 17.08 -15.99
N LYS A 216 2.09 16.37 -17.10
CA LYS A 216 2.13 16.95 -18.43
C LYS A 216 0.72 16.92 -19.01
N THR A 217 0.09 18.09 -19.04
CA THR A 217 -1.23 18.31 -19.64
C THR A 217 -1.08 18.94 -21.04
N PRO A 218 -1.84 18.50 -22.05
CA PRO A 218 -1.87 19.16 -23.37
C PRO A 218 -2.24 20.66 -23.28
N PRO A 219 -1.55 21.56 -24.03
CA PRO A 219 -1.64 23.02 -23.87
C PRO A 219 -3.00 23.64 -24.27
N HIS A 220 -3.87 22.88 -24.93
CA HIS A 220 -5.18 23.36 -25.43
C HIS A 220 -6.34 22.51 -24.91
N LEU A 221 -6.12 21.76 -23.83
CA LEU A 221 -7.15 20.91 -23.25
C LEU A 221 -8.24 21.77 -22.60
N THR A 222 -9.50 21.50 -22.95
CA THR A 222 -10.69 22.17 -22.41
C THR A 222 -11.63 21.15 -21.77
N GLU A 223 -12.67 21.61 -21.06
CA GLU A 223 -13.70 20.73 -20.47
C GLU A 223 -14.35 19.79 -21.50
N LYS A 224 -14.45 20.21 -22.78
CA LYS A 224 -15.04 19.41 -23.87
C LYS A 224 -14.22 18.18 -24.22
N ASP A 225 -12.93 18.18 -23.87
CA ASP A 225 -12.00 17.11 -24.15
C ASP A 225 -11.92 16.08 -23.01
N ILE A 226 -12.63 16.26 -21.89
CA ILE A 226 -12.46 15.42 -20.70
C ILE A 226 -13.53 14.33 -20.57
N GLY A 227 -14.70 14.53 -21.18
CA GLY A 227 -15.88 13.69 -20.93
C GLY A 227 -16.63 14.12 -19.67
N ASN A 228 -17.57 13.31 -19.22
CA ASN A 228 -18.34 13.58 -18.01
C ASN A 228 -17.51 13.31 -16.74
N LEU A 229 -17.60 14.23 -15.78
CA LEU A 229 -16.92 14.19 -14.49
C LEU A 229 -17.82 13.77 -13.32
N ASP A 230 -18.89 13.01 -13.58
CA ASP A 230 -19.83 12.53 -12.56
C ASP A 230 -19.17 11.62 -11.51
N PHE A 231 -18.06 10.96 -11.86
CA PHE A 231 -17.27 10.19 -10.90
C PHE A 231 -16.41 11.07 -9.98
N LEU A 232 -16.35 12.40 -10.20
CA LEU A 232 -15.79 13.36 -9.24
C LEU A 232 -16.91 13.89 -8.35
N ARG A 233 -17.02 13.37 -7.13
CA ARG A 233 -18.06 13.74 -6.17
C ARG A 233 -17.59 14.84 -5.24
N GLU A 234 -18.29 15.96 -5.28
CA GLU A 234 -18.10 17.07 -4.33
C GLU A 234 -18.93 16.80 -3.07
N VAL A 235 -18.29 16.89 -1.90
CA VAL A 235 -18.93 16.77 -0.58
C VAL A 235 -18.68 18.05 0.22
N ASP A 236 -19.76 18.75 0.56
CA ASP A 236 -19.69 19.86 1.51
C ASP A 236 -19.36 19.33 2.90
N VAL A 237 -18.37 19.91 3.57
CA VAL A 237 -17.89 19.49 4.90
C VAL A 237 -17.85 20.64 5.90
N ARG A 238 -18.66 21.69 5.69
CA ARG A 238 -18.70 22.87 6.58
C ARG A 238 -19.04 22.54 8.03
N ASP A 239 -20.10 21.76 8.21
CA ASP A 239 -20.55 21.23 9.51
C ASP A 239 -19.44 20.43 10.20
N ILE A 240 -18.74 19.57 9.45
CA ILE A 240 -17.67 18.73 9.96
C ILE A 240 -16.45 19.56 10.37
N VAL A 241 -16.04 20.51 9.52
CA VAL A 241 -14.97 21.45 9.84
C VAL A 241 -15.32 22.25 11.09
N ASP A 242 -16.55 22.75 11.21
CA ASP A 242 -16.99 23.49 12.38
C ASP A 242 -17.01 22.62 13.65
N GLU A 243 -17.34 21.33 13.56
CA GLU A 243 -17.23 20.38 14.68
C GLU A 243 -15.76 20.13 15.07
N LEU A 244 -14.91 19.73 14.11
CA LEU A 244 -13.50 19.40 14.34
C LEU A 244 -12.66 20.56 14.90
N ARG A 245 -13.06 21.80 14.61
CA ARG A 245 -12.41 23.00 15.19
C ARG A 245 -12.51 23.05 16.71
N HIS A 246 -13.61 22.56 17.27
CA HIS A 246 -13.93 22.64 18.70
C HIS A 246 -13.76 21.29 19.41
N MET A 247 -13.55 20.21 18.66
CA MET A 247 -13.26 18.89 19.24
C MET A 247 -11.82 18.81 19.73
N PRO A 248 -11.58 18.04 20.81
CA PRO A 248 -10.23 17.69 21.20
C PRO A 248 -9.51 16.86 20.13
N ILE A 249 -8.20 17.05 19.99
CA ILE A 249 -7.34 16.19 19.17
C ILE A 249 -7.24 14.82 19.82
N ASP A 250 -7.67 13.78 19.10
CA ASP A 250 -7.65 12.39 19.55
C ASP A 250 -6.25 11.76 19.40
N ASN A 251 -5.33 12.21 20.24
CA ASN A 251 -3.97 11.67 20.32
C ASN A 251 -3.38 11.83 21.72
N VAL A 252 -4.03 11.22 22.70
CA VAL A 252 -3.63 11.31 24.12
C VAL A 252 -2.24 10.76 24.42
N ALA A 253 -1.72 9.87 23.55
CA ALA A 253 -0.40 9.27 23.73
C ALA A 253 0.75 10.23 23.39
N HIS A 254 0.53 11.15 22.44
CA HIS A 254 1.58 12.01 21.90
C HIS A 254 1.32 13.51 22.08
N VAL A 255 0.09 13.91 22.39
CA VAL A 255 -0.31 15.31 22.56
C VAL A 255 -0.85 15.54 23.98
N PRO A 256 -0.22 16.41 24.79
CA PRO A 256 -0.68 16.73 26.15
C PRO A 256 -2.06 17.37 26.18
N GLU A 257 -2.78 17.22 27.29
CA GLU A 257 -4.13 17.78 27.51
C GLU A 257 -4.24 19.26 27.13
N ILE A 258 -3.30 20.07 27.60
CA ILE A 258 -3.27 21.52 27.39
C ILE A 258 -3.13 21.93 25.93
N HIS A 259 -2.69 21.02 25.05
CA HIS A 259 -2.46 21.28 23.63
C HIS A 259 -3.44 20.56 22.71
N ARG A 260 -4.33 19.72 23.26
CA ARG A 260 -5.29 18.92 22.49
C ARG A 260 -6.74 19.38 22.68
N GLN A 261 -7.01 20.49 23.35
CA GLN A 261 -8.38 20.90 23.70
C GLN A 261 -9.24 21.22 22.48
N ASP A 262 -8.64 21.90 21.50
CA ASP A 262 -9.26 22.29 20.24
C ASP A 262 -8.18 22.46 19.15
N LEU A 263 -8.63 22.68 17.91
CA LEU A 263 -7.73 22.81 16.78
C LEU A 263 -6.83 24.06 16.88
N ALA A 264 -7.36 25.17 17.37
CA ALA A 264 -6.62 26.44 17.43
C ALA A 264 -5.43 26.35 18.41
N THR A 265 -5.68 25.74 19.57
CA THR A 265 -4.69 25.48 20.61
C THR A 265 -3.61 24.54 20.10
N PHE A 266 -4.02 23.46 19.41
CA PHE A 266 -3.09 22.52 18.80
C PHE A 266 -2.25 23.17 17.69
N MET A 267 -2.87 23.93 16.77
CA MET A 267 -2.18 24.64 15.69
C MET A 267 -1.13 25.60 16.23
N LYS A 268 -1.46 26.37 17.27
CA LYS A 268 -0.53 27.29 17.91
C LYS A 268 0.70 26.55 18.43
N TRP A 269 0.49 25.49 19.21
CA TRP A 269 1.58 24.70 19.77
C TRP A 269 2.44 24.03 18.69
N ALA A 270 1.82 23.36 17.72
CA ALA A 270 2.51 22.73 16.60
C ALA A 270 3.30 23.75 15.76
N GLY A 271 2.75 24.95 15.57
CA GLY A 271 3.42 26.06 14.90
C GLY A 271 4.67 26.55 15.64
N GLU A 272 4.58 26.69 16.97
CA GLU A 272 5.72 27.03 17.82
C GLU A 272 6.81 25.95 17.76
N LEU A 273 6.44 24.67 17.87
CA LEU A 273 7.38 23.56 17.74
C LEU A 273 8.09 23.54 16.39
N GLN A 274 7.35 23.75 15.31
CA GLN A 274 7.89 23.79 13.95
C GLN A 274 8.89 24.95 13.76
N MET A 275 8.57 26.14 14.29
CA MET A 275 9.47 27.29 14.22
C MET A 275 10.75 27.07 15.03
N GLN A 276 10.61 26.58 16.25
CA GLN A 276 11.74 26.40 17.16
C GLN A 276 12.62 25.20 16.79
N GLY A 277 12.03 24.14 16.22
CA GLY A 277 12.75 22.92 15.89
C GLY A 277 13.18 22.10 17.10
N HIS A 278 12.47 22.21 18.22
CA HIS A 278 12.74 21.38 19.40
C HIS A 278 12.08 20.01 19.27
N ARG A 279 12.76 18.99 19.81
CA ARG A 279 12.17 17.68 20.01
C ARG A 279 11.26 17.72 21.24
N VAL A 280 10.06 17.19 21.10
CA VAL A 280 9.15 16.88 22.22
C VAL A 280 9.00 15.37 22.33
N PHE A 281 8.72 14.87 23.52
CA PHE A 281 8.42 13.46 23.77
C PHE A 281 7.42 13.37 24.92
N HIS A 282 6.32 12.66 24.69
CA HIS A 282 5.24 12.50 25.68
C HIS A 282 4.89 11.04 25.97
N GLY A 283 5.19 10.14 25.04
CA GLY A 283 4.92 8.73 25.23
C GLY A 283 5.14 7.91 23.97
N VAL A 284 4.80 6.64 24.08
CA VAL A 284 4.79 5.65 23.01
C VAL A 284 3.40 5.01 22.93
N SER A 285 3.06 4.47 21.77
CA SER A 285 1.78 3.77 21.56
C SER A 285 1.93 2.70 20.47
N LYS A 286 0.89 1.88 20.26
CA LYS A 286 0.90 0.91 19.15
C LYS A 286 1.16 1.53 17.79
N THR A 287 0.81 2.80 17.58
CA THR A 287 1.00 3.51 16.29
C THR A 287 2.48 3.75 16.00
N CYS A 288 3.37 3.60 16.98
CA CYS A 288 4.81 3.65 16.76
C CYS A 288 5.33 2.50 15.88
N ARG A 289 4.58 1.38 15.75
CA ARG A 289 4.93 0.25 14.86
C ARG A 289 5.14 0.69 13.42
N THR A 290 4.29 1.58 12.91
CA THR A 290 4.32 2.04 11.51
C THR A 290 5.09 3.36 11.32
N CYS A 291 5.76 3.86 12.37
CA CYS A 291 6.47 5.14 12.31
C CYS A 291 7.57 5.12 11.23
N GLN A 292 7.50 6.07 10.31
CA GLN A 292 8.46 6.23 9.20
C GLN A 292 9.91 6.50 9.65
N TYR A 293 10.11 6.99 10.88
CA TYR A 293 11.41 7.29 11.45
C TYR A 293 12.03 6.08 12.16
N ARG A 294 11.95 4.91 11.53
CA ARG A 294 12.48 3.64 12.04
C ARG A 294 13.57 3.13 11.10
N ALA A 295 14.83 3.42 11.44
CA ALA A 295 15.97 2.92 10.68
C ALA A 295 16.17 1.41 10.93
N PRO A 296 16.43 0.61 9.88
CA PRO A 296 16.76 -0.81 10.02
C PRO A 296 18.15 -1.01 10.65
N ALA A 297 18.44 -2.26 11.03
CA ALA A 297 19.76 -2.65 11.53
C ALA A 297 20.85 -2.39 10.47
N GLY A 298 22.02 -1.92 10.92
CA GLY A 298 23.15 -1.55 10.05
C GLY A 298 23.00 -0.23 9.28
N ASN A 299 21.84 0.43 9.31
CA ASN A 299 21.67 1.72 8.63
C ASN A 299 22.39 2.86 9.38
N PRO A 300 23.17 3.71 8.69
CA PRO A 300 23.98 4.76 9.34
C PRO A 300 23.16 5.93 9.89
N LEU A 301 21.90 6.11 9.45
CA LEU A 301 21.03 7.18 9.95
C LEU A 301 20.44 6.84 11.32
N ARG A 302 19.97 7.87 12.02
CA ARG A 302 19.35 7.73 13.34
C ARG A 302 17.96 7.12 13.24
N SER A 303 17.57 6.38 14.28
CA SER A 303 16.27 5.72 14.39
C SER A 303 15.42 6.39 15.46
N GLY A 304 14.43 7.18 15.04
CA GLY A 304 13.53 7.91 15.93
C GLY A 304 12.71 7.01 16.85
N VAL A 305 12.28 5.83 16.37
CA VAL A 305 11.56 4.84 17.19
C VAL A 305 12.43 4.33 18.35
N HIS A 306 13.67 3.94 18.07
CA HIS A 306 14.56 3.41 19.12
C HIS A 306 14.93 4.50 20.14
N GLU A 307 15.14 5.73 19.70
CA GLU A 307 15.37 6.85 20.61
C GLU A 307 14.12 7.18 21.46
N CYS A 308 12.91 7.06 20.91
CA CYS A 308 11.69 7.18 21.70
C CYS A 308 11.59 6.07 22.74
N TRP A 309 11.97 4.84 22.41
CA TRP A 309 12.01 3.72 23.37
C TRP A 309 13.03 3.95 24.48
N GLN A 310 14.22 4.49 24.15
CA GLN A 310 15.23 4.87 25.14
C GLN A 310 14.70 5.95 26.11
N LEU A 311 13.99 6.95 25.60
CA LEU A 311 13.33 7.97 26.43
C LEU A 311 12.20 7.37 27.29
N ALA A 312 11.42 6.44 26.74
CA ALA A 312 10.37 5.76 27.50
C ALA A 312 10.95 4.94 28.67
N LEU A 313 12.08 4.25 28.47
CA LEU A 313 12.79 3.55 29.53
C LEU A 313 13.36 4.52 30.58
N SER A 314 14.00 5.61 30.14
CA SER A 314 14.61 6.57 31.07
C SER A 314 13.59 7.35 31.91
N GLN A 315 12.37 7.50 31.41
CA GLN A 315 11.25 8.12 32.12
C GLN A 315 10.40 7.10 32.91
N GLY A 316 10.76 5.80 32.89
CA GLY A 316 10.02 4.74 33.58
C GLY A 316 8.64 4.44 32.98
N LEU A 317 8.36 4.90 31.76
CA LEU A 317 7.13 4.58 31.02
C LEU A 317 7.15 3.14 30.51
N LEU A 318 8.34 2.64 30.19
CA LEU A 318 8.59 1.25 29.86
C LEU A 318 9.68 0.68 30.78
N GLN A 319 9.79 -0.64 30.81
CA GLN A 319 10.72 -1.43 31.59
C GLN A 319 11.34 -2.50 30.68
N GLY A 320 12.58 -2.88 30.99
CA GLY A 320 13.35 -3.85 30.23
C GLY A 320 14.85 -3.56 30.35
N GLY A 321 15.68 -4.57 30.09
CA GLY A 321 17.14 -4.49 30.31
C GLY A 321 18.00 -4.69 29.05
N ARG A 322 17.41 -4.57 27.85
CA ARG A 322 18.10 -4.86 26.59
C ARG A 322 18.64 -3.59 25.92
N ASP A 323 19.70 -3.75 25.14
CA ASP A 323 20.41 -2.63 24.50
C ASP A 323 19.71 -2.19 23.19
N LEU A 324 19.09 -1.01 23.22
CA LEU A 324 18.42 -0.42 22.06
C LEU A 324 19.37 0.10 20.97
N THR A 325 20.70 0.10 21.21
CA THR A 325 21.67 0.37 20.14
C THR A 325 21.75 -0.80 19.15
N ASP A 326 21.46 -2.03 19.60
CA ASP A 326 21.24 -3.18 18.72
C ASP A 326 19.79 -3.17 18.21
N ARG A 327 19.63 -2.70 16.97
CA ARG A 327 18.34 -2.62 16.29
C ARG A 327 17.79 -3.97 15.82
N ASN A 328 18.50 -5.08 16.07
CA ASN A 328 17.98 -6.43 15.84
C ASN A 328 17.13 -6.93 17.00
N ILE A 329 17.16 -6.24 18.16
CA ILE A 329 16.35 -6.63 19.32
C ILE A 329 14.89 -6.23 19.06
N PRO A 330 13.95 -7.20 18.99
CA PRO A 330 12.56 -6.90 18.67
C PRO A 330 11.87 -6.12 19.80
N LEU A 331 11.20 -5.04 19.42
CA LEU A 331 10.38 -4.24 20.32
C LEU A 331 9.03 -4.92 20.58
N SER A 332 8.42 -4.61 21.72
CA SER A 332 7.17 -5.24 22.14
C SER A 332 5.98 -5.00 21.19
N ILE A 333 6.02 -3.92 20.42
CA ILE A 333 5.05 -3.56 19.37
C ILE A 333 5.13 -4.44 18.11
N GLU A 334 6.16 -5.29 17.97
CA GLU A 334 6.36 -6.23 16.86
C GLU A 334 5.69 -7.59 17.08
N LEU A 335 4.90 -7.72 18.16
CA LEU A 335 4.06 -8.88 18.38
C LEU A 335 3.15 -9.15 17.17
N TRP A 336 3.16 -10.37 16.66
CA TRP A 336 2.30 -10.80 15.56
C TRP A 336 0.82 -10.58 15.91
N GLY A 337 0.04 -10.03 14.98
CA GLY A 337 -1.35 -9.66 15.21
C GLY A 337 -1.58 -8.69 16.38
N GLY A 338 -0.53 -8.02 16.90
CA GLY A 338 -0.63 -7.17 18.10
C GLY A 338 -1.52 -5.92 17.92
N ALA A 339 -1.66 -5.45 16.68
CA ALA A 339 -2.55 -4.35 16.32
C ALA A 339 -3.95 -4.81 15.89
N SER A 340 -4.14 -6.11 15.67
CA SER A 340 -5.33 -6.69 15.05
C SER A 340 -6.37 -7.16 16.09
N GLY A 341 -7.61 -7.34 15.65
CA GLY A 341 -8.73 -7.80 16.49
C GLY A 341 -9.39 -6.71 17.33
N SER A 342 -10.41 -7.10 18.12
CA SER A 342 -11.21 -6.17 18.94
C SER A 342 -10.44 -5.55 20.11
N ARG A 343 -9.28 -6.12 20.46
CA ARG A 343 -8.37 -5.63 21.50
C ARG A 343 -6.96 -5.60 20.92
N SER A 344 -6.33 -4.42 20.90
CA SER A 344 -4.92 -4.33 20.53
C SER A 344 -4.04 -4.83 21.67
N PHE A 345 -3.38 -5.96 21.46
CA PHE A 345 -2.41 -6.50 22.41
C PHE A 345 -1.13 -5.68 22.48
N ALA A 346 -0.72 -5.01 21.39
CA ALA A 346 0.38 -4.05 21.41
C ALA A 346 0.12 -2.92 22.43
N ASP A 347 -1.10 -2.37 22.48
CA ASP A 347 -1.46 -1.38 23.49
C ASP A 347 -1.43 -1.96 24.92
N VAL A 348 -1.87 -3.21 25.10
CA VAL A 348 -1.88 -3.86 26.42
C VAL A 348 -0.46 -4.04 26.93
N VAL A 349 0.41 -4.59 26.08
CA VAL A 349 1.82 -4.85 26.37
C VAL A 349 2.57 -3.56 26.72
N LEU A 350 2.31 -2.46 25.99
CA LEU A 350 2.87 -1.15 26.33
C LEU A 350 2.35 -0.62 27.68
N LYS A 351 1.06 -0.80 27.99
CA LYS A 351 0.48 -0.39 29.28
C LYS A 351 1.02 -1.19 30.46
N GLN A 352 1.45 -2.42 30.23
CA GLN A 352 2.16 -3.24 31.23
C GLN A 352 3.65 -2.88 31.33
N GLY A 353 4.10 -1.85 30.60
CA GLY A 353 5.48 -1.38 30.66
C GLY A 353 6.47 -2.28 29.93
N ARG A 354 6.05 -3.18 29.03
CA ARG A 354 6.98 -4.10 28.33
C ARG A 354 7.68 -3.37 27.18
N ALA A 355 9.00 -3.20 27.25
CA ALA A 355 9.75 -2.54 26.18
C ALA A 355 10.05 -3.46 25.00
N PHE A 356 10.43 -4.70 25.29
CA PHE A 356 10.91 -5.67 24.29
C PHE A 356 9.91 -6.81 24.12
N LEU A 357 9.93 -7.46 22.97
CA LEU A 357 9.09 -8.63 22.70
C LEU A 357 9.34 -9.77 23.70
N ALA A 358 10.61 -9.92 24.09
CA ALA A 358 11.07 -10.80 25.15
C ALA A 358 10.40 -10.58 26.52
N ASP A 359 9.96 -9.36 26.83
CA ASP A 359 9.39 -9.04 28.14
C ASP A 359 7.89 -9.38 28.24
N VAL A 360 7.24 -9.67 27.09
CA VAL A 360 5.81 -9.97 27.00
C VAL A 360 5.49 -11.24 27.80
N GLN A 361 4.42 -11.19 28.60
CA GLN A 361 3.93 -12.33 29.35
C GLN A 361 2.66 -12.90 28.72
N GLU A 362 2.39 -14.19 28.95
CA GLU A 362 1.20 -14.85 28.41
C GLU A 362 -0.10 -14.13 28.82
N ASP A 363 -0.20 -13.69 30.07
CA ASP A 363 -1.38 -12.96 30.57
C ASP A 363 -1.56 -11.57 29.94
N ASP A 364 -0.50 -10.96 29.40
CA ASP A 364 -0.60 -9.72 28.63
C ASP A 364 -1.39 -9.95 27.33
N ILE A 365 -1.33 -11.17 26.78
CA ILE A 365 -1.81 -11.50 25.43
C ILE A 365 -2.85 -12.62 25.36
N ARG A 366 -3.26 -13.16 26.52
CA ARG A 366 -4.29 -14.20 26.63
C ARG A 366 -5.62 -13.71 26.06
N PRO A 367 -6.21 -14.39 25.05
CA PRO A 367 -7.52 -14.04 24.53
C PRO A 367 -8.62 -14.38 25.55
N LYS A 368 -9.77 -13.70 25.45
CA LYS A 368 -10.94 -13.98 26.31
C LYS A 368 -11.68 -15.24 25.89
N ALA A 369 -11.74 -15.50 24.58
CA ALA A 369 -12.38 -16.68 24.01
C ALA A 369 -11.33 -17.78 23.82
N GLN A 370 -11.74 -19.03 24.04
CA GLN A 370 -10.93 -20.19 23.67
C GLN A 370 -10.89 -20.31 22.14
N TYR A 371 -9.73 -20.70 21.62
CA TYR A 371 -9.57 -21.02 20.21
C TYR A 371 -10.25 -22.38 19.95
N GLY A 372 -11.19 -22.40 19.01
CA GLY A 372 -11.88 -23.62 18.57
C GLY A 372 -11.57 -23.99 17.12
N GLY A 373 -10.51 -23.42 16.55
CA GLY A 373 -10.04 -23.78 15.22
C GLY A 373 -9.10 -24.98 15.26
N LYS A 374 -8.61 -25.37 14.08
CA LYS A 374 -7.69 -26.49 13.89
C LYS A 374 -6.26 -25.98 13.82
N GLY A 375 -5.36 -26.61 14.55
CA GLY A 375 -3.95 -26.26 14.61
C GLY A 375 -3.57 -25.18 15.62
N MET A 376 -2.43 -24.53 15.39
CA MET A 376 -1.84 -23.56 16.31
C MET A 376 -2.78 -22.37 16.51
N SER A 377 -3.16 -22.14 17.77
CA SER A 377 -3.94 -20.97 18.14
C SER A 377 -3.14 -19.68 18.00
N PRO A 378 -3.82 -18.53 17.86
CA PRO A 378 -3.16 -17.23 17.86
C PRO A 378 -2.36 -16.94 19.15
N LEU A 379 -2.70 -17.57 20.29
CA LEU A 379 -1.93 -17.44 21.53
C LEU A 379 -0.62 -18.23 21.43
N GLU A 380 -0.69 -19.50 21.03
CA GLU A 380 0.49 -20.37 20.89
C GLU A 380 1.50 -19.77 19.92
N ARG A 381 1.04 -19.25 18.77
CA ARG A 381 1.91 -18.58 17.79
C ARG A 381 2.67 -17.39 18.40
N ARG A 382 1.97 -16.52 19.12
CA ARG A 382 2.58 -15.35 19.78
C ARG A 382 3.54 -15.76 20.88
N MET A 383 3.20 -16.80 21.65
CA MET A 383 4.09 -17.31 22.68
C MET A 383 5.35 -17.96 22.09
N ALA A 384 5.26 -18.66 20.97
CA ALA A 384 6.43 -19.13 20.23
C ALA A 384 7.33 -17.96 19.80
N GLN A 385 6.72 -16.86 19.31
CA GLN A 385 7.42 -15.62 18.98
C GLN A 385 8.17 -15.00 20.18
N VAL A 386 7.50 -14.90 21.33
CA VAL A 386 8.06 -14.34 22.56
C VAL A 386 9.19 -15.22 23.10
N GLN A 387 8.99 -16.55 23.12
CA GLN A 387 10.00 -17.51 23.58
C GLN A 387 11.24 -17.51 22.69
N ALA A 388 11.07 -17.43 21.37
CA ALA A 388 12.18 -17.28 20.42
C ALA A 388 12.96 -15.98 20.68
N ALA A 389 12.28 -14.86 20.91
CA ALA A 389 12.93 -13.59 21.28
C ALA A 389 13.67 -13.64 22.64
N ASN A 390 13.27 -14.55 23.53
CA ASN A 390 13.95 -14.84 24.79
C ASN A 390 15.14 -15.79 24.65
N GLY A 391 15.37 -16.38 23.47
CA GLY A 391 16.38 -17.43 23.27
C GLY A 391 16.03 -18.75 23.98
N GLN A 392 14.77 -18.93 24.37
CA GLN A 392 14.26 -20.11 25.09
C GLN A 392 13.26 -20.94 24.27
N GLY A 393 12.82 -20.42 23.11
CA GLY A 393 11.87 -21.08 22.22
C GLY A 393 12.53 -21.91 21.13
N PRO A 394 11.75 -22.76 20.45
CA PRO A 394 12.24 -23.51 19.31
C PRO A 394 12.53 -22.58 18.12
N THR A 395 13.43 -22.99 17.23
CA THR A 395 13.73 -22.25 16.00
C THR A 395 12.53 -22.20 15.06
N PHE A 396 11.71 -23.26 15.06
CA PHE A 396 10.44 -23.32 14.37
C PHE A 396 9.47 -24.26 15.10
N VAL A 397 8.18 -24.16 14.80
CA VAL A 397 7.12 -25.05 15.31
C VAL A 397 6.28 -25.53 14.14
N LEU A 398 5.94 -26.83 14.16
CA LEU A 398 4.99 -27.46 13.24
C LEU A 398 3.76 -27.91 14.04
N ASP A 399 2.60 -27.71 13.44
CA ASP A 399 1.35 -28.26 13.95
C ASP A 399 0.84 -29.33 12.96
N GLU A 400 1.00 -30.60 13.33
CA GLU A 400 0.61 -31.71 12.45
C GLU A 400 -0.90 -31.87 12.31
N GLU A 401 -1.69 -31.42 13.28
CA GLU A 401 -3.15 -31.44 13.12
C GLU A 401 -3.52 -30.59 11.90
N ARG A 402 -2.98 -29.37 11.80
CA ARG A 402 -3.20 -28.51 10.64
C ARG A 402 -2.55 -29.04 9.37
N LEU A 403 -1.28 -29.44 9.45
CA LEU A 403 -0.49 -29.79 8.27
C LEU A 403 -0.90 -31.15 7.65
N SER A 404 -1.64 -32.01 8.36
CA SER A 404 -2.19 -33.25 7.79
C SER A 404 -3.10 -33.02 6.57
N GLU A 405 -3.66 -31.82 6.40
CA GLU A 405 -4.46 -31.47 5.21
C GLU A 405 -3.67 -31.54 3.91
N MET A 406 -2.33 -31.45 4.00
CA MET A 406 -1.46 -31.63 2.83
C MET A 406 -1.55 -33.04 2.25
N ASP A 407 -1.93 -34.02 3.06
CA ASP A 407 -1.97 -35.44 2.68
C ASP A 407 -3.21 -35.76 1.81
N ASP A 408 -4.23 -34.90 1.89
CA ASP A 408 -5.48 -35.01 1.13
C ASP A 408 -5.44 -34.28 -0.23
N TRP A 409 -4.35 -33.55 -0.51
CA TRP A 409 -4.21 -32.80 -1.76
C TRP A 409 -4.19 -33.72 -2.98
N GLN A 410 -5.04 -33.39 -3.94
CA GLN A 410 -5.11 -34.06 -5.23
C GLN A 410 -3.99 -33.54 -6.13
N TRP A 411 -3.19 -34.44 -6.69
CA TRP A 411 -2.12 -34.09 -7.61
C TRP A 411 -2.64 -34.01 -9.05
N PRO A 412 -2.08 -33.13 -9.90
CA PRO A 412 -0.95 -32.22 -9.62
C PRO A 412 -1.30 -31.00 -8.75
N LEU A 413 -0.28 -30.34 -8.18
CA LEU A 413 -0.46 -29.12 -7.37
C LEU A 413 -0.16 -27.90 -8.24
N HIS A 414 -1.10 -26.95 -8.31
CA HIS A 414 -1.02 -25.76 -9.16
C HIS A 414 -0.85 -24.50 -8.30
N MET A 415 0.29 -23.83 -8.38
CA MET A 415 0.58 -22.59 -7.68
C MET A 415 0.35 -21.43 -8.64
N ILE A 416 -0.62 -20.58 -8.32
CA ILE A 416 -0.95 -19.41 -9.15
C ILE A 416 -0.81 -18.12 -8.36
N ASP A 417 -0.37 -17.09 -9.07
CA ASP A 417 -0.21 -15.74 -8.55
C ASP A 417 -0.65 -14.74 -9.61
N PHE A 418 -1.34 -13.67 -9.22
CA PHE A 418 -1.91 -12.67 -10.12
C PHE A 418 -1.31 -11.30 -9.87
N GLU A 419 -1.18 -10.55 -10.96
CA GLU A 419 -0.82 -9.15 -10.94
C GLU A 419 -2.00 -8.30 -11.45
N THR A 420 -2.32 -7.27 -10.67
CA THR A 420 -3.48 -6.43 -10.91
C THR A 420 -3.18 -4.95 -10.75
N SER A 421 -4.04 -4.11 -11.33
CA SER A 421 -4.05 -2.66 -11.13
C SER A 421 -5.45 -2.18 -10.81
N ALA A 422 -5.57 -1.19 -9.93
CA ALA A 422 -6.82 -0.54 -9.57
C ALA A 422 -6.65 0.99 -9.67
N PRO A 423 -6.55 1.54 -10.89
CA PRO A 423 -6.20 2.94 -11.08
C PRO A 423 -7.31 3.88 -10.60
N ALA A 424 -6.91 5.00 -10.00
CA ALA A 424 -7.84 6.06 -9.58
C ALA A 424 -8.55 6.70 -10.77
N LEU A 425 -7.83 6.93 -11.88
CA LEU A 425 -8.41 7.32 -13.17
C LEU A 425 -8.60 6.09 -14.07
N PRO A 426 -9.83 5.74 -14.42
CA PRO A 426 -10.09 4.59 -15.29
C PRO A 426 -9.41 4.72 -16.66
N PHE A 427 -8.83 3.62 -17.15
CA PHE A 427 -8.14 3.58 -18.44
C PHE A 427 -9.10 3.47 -19.63
N PHE A 428 -10.26 2.86 -19.40
CA PHE A 428 -11.23 2.48 -20.42
C PHE A 428 -12.58 3.12 -20.13
N LYS A 429 -13.33 3.40 -21.19
CA LYS A 429 -14.75 3.76 -21.08
C LYS A 429 -15.52 2.64 -20.38
N ASN A 430 -16.52 3.02 -19.59
CA ASN A 430 -17.36 2.17 -18.74
C ASN A 430 -16.66 1.55 -17.52
N MET A 431 -15.35 1.74 -17.37
CA MET A 431 -14.63 1.34 -16.16
C MET A 431 -14.85 2.36 -15.04
N ARG A 432 -14.86 1.89 -13.79
CA ARG A 432 -15.04 2.72 -12.59
C ARG A 432 -13.70 2.98 -11.87
N PRO A 433 -13.55 4.09 -11.11
CA PRO A 433 -12.38 4.31 -10.27
C PRO A 433 -12.11 3.12 -9.35
N TYR A 434 -10.85 2.69 -9.24
CA TYR A 434 -10.42 1.53 -8.43
C TYR A 434 -11.03 0.18 -8.84
N GLN A 435 -11.67 0.09 -10.01
CA GLN A 435 -12.07 -1.21 -10.54
C GLN A 435 -10.80 -2.03 -10.83
N THR A 436 -10.77 -3.26 -10.34
CA THR A 436 -9.64 -4.18 -10.55
C THR A 436 -9.48 -4.55 -12.03
N LEU A 437 -8.27 -4.37 -12.54
CA LEU A 437 -7.78 -4.85 -13.82
C LEU A 437 -6.75 -5.94 -13.56
N ALA A 438 -7.09 -7.20 -13.83
CA ALA A 438 -6.10 -8.27 -13.90
C ALA A 438 -5.40 -8.25 -15.26
N PHE A 439 -4.07 -8.19 -15.25
CA PHE A 439 -3.27 -8.08 -16.46
C PHE A 439 -2.19 -9.15 -16.61
N GLN A 440 -1.89 -9.92 -15.56
CA GLN A 440 -0.89 -10.98 -15.61
C GLN A 440 -1.12 -12.08 -14.58
N PHE A 441 -0.78 -13.33 -14.94
CA PHE A 441 -0.62 -14.42 -13.98
C PHE A 441 0.65 -15.24 -14.28
N SER A 442 1.15 -15.91 -13.24
CA SER A 442 2.10 -17.01 -13.34
C SER A 442 1.50 -18.31 -12.81
N HIS A 443 1.99 -19.44 -13.28
CA HIS A 443 1.49 -20.77 -12.90
C HIS A 443 2.64 -21.79 -12.86
N HIS A 444 3.05 -22.17 -11.64
CA HIS A 444 3.91 -23.34 -11.41
C HIS A 444 3.07 -24.58 -11.12
N ILE A 445 3.57 -25.75 -11.54
CA ILE A 445 2.95 -27.04 -11.24
C ILE A 445 3.97 -27.97 -10.59
N MET A 446 3.50 -28.72 -9.60
CA MET A 446 4.21 -29.86 -9.02
C MET A 446 3.47 -31.14 -9.39
N GLU A 447 4.17 -32.07 -10.03
CA GLU A 447 3.62 -33.32 -10.56
C GLU A 447 4.30 -34.50 -9.86
N LYS A 448 3.52 -35.45 -9.34
CA LYS A 448 4.07 -36.67 -8.74
C LYS A 448 4.35 -37.70 -9.85
N LEU A 449 5.61 -38.04 -10.06
CA LEU A 449 6.04 -39.07 -11.03
C LEU A 449 6.10 -40.48 -10.42
N GLY A 450 6.04 -40.57 -9.09
CA GLY A 450 6.08 -41.78 -8.28
C GLY A 450 6.12 -41.43 -6.80
N ASP A 451 6.29 -42.40 -5.89
CA ASP A 451 6.17 -42.14 -4.45
C ASP A 451 7.16 -41.13 -3.86
N ARG A 452 8.30 -40.91 -4.53
CA ARG A 452 9.41 -40.05 -4.06
C ARG A 452 10.01 -39.15 -5.14
N GLN A 453 9.27 -38.90 -6.22
CA GLN A 453 9.77 -38.06 -7.30
C GLN A 453 8.72 -37.04 -7.69
N ILE A 454 9.08 -35.78 -7.52
CA ILE A 454 8.26 -34.63 -7.91
C ILE A 454 8.93 -33.93 -9.07
N ARG A 455 8.18 -33.69 -10.14
CA ARG A 455 8.58 -32.79 -11.23
C ARG A 455 7.99 -31.42 -10.96
N ILE A 456 8.81 -30.39 -11.11
CA ILE A 456 8.42 -28.99 -10.94
C ILE A 456 8.68 -28.26 -12.25
N ARG A 457 7.72 -27.46 -12.70
CA ARG A 457 7.90 -26.59 -13.87
C ARG A 457 7.05 -25.34 -13.76
N HIS A 458 7.58 -24.22 -14.25
CA HIS A 458 6.77 -23.06 -14.60
C HIS A 458 5.95 -23.41 -15.84
N ALA A 459 4.71 -23.84 -15.61
CA ALA A 459 3.89 -24.48 -16.62
C ALA A 459 3.31 -23.50 -17.63
N ASN A 460 2.79 -22.37 -17.14
CA ASN A 460 2.14 -21.36 -17.94
C ASN A 460 2.35 -19.96 -17.34
N GLN A 461 2.17 -18.95 -18.18
CA GLN A 461 2.12 -17.56 -17.77
C GLN A 461 1.33 -16.78 -18.82
N TRP A 462 0.80 -15.64 -18.43
CA TRP A 462 0.20 -14.69 -19.37
C TRP A 462 0.37 -13.27 -18.85
N ILE A 463 0.56 -12.32 -19.75
CA ILE A 463 0.62 -10.89 -19.47
C ILE A 463 0.06 -10.10 -20.65
N SER A 464 -0.57 -8.95 -20.38
CA SER A 464 -0.90 -7.97 -21.40
C SER A 464 -0.45 -6.58 -20.98
N THR A 465 0.53 -6.02 -21.68
CA THR A 465 1.03 -4.64 -21.50
C THR A 465 0.58 -3.68 -22.60
N GLN A 466 -0.30 -4.14 -23.50
CA GLN A 466 -0.76 -3.37 -24.65
C GLN A 466 -1.66 -2.20 -24.21
N ALA A 467 -1.25 -0.97 -24.51
CA ALA A 467 -2.05 0.21 -24.25
C ALA A 467 -3.36 0.18 -25.07
N GLY A 468 -4.48 0.53 -24.41
CA GLY A 468 -5.80 0.56 -25.04
C GLY A 468 -6.48 -0.80 -25.20
N PHE A 469 -5.88 -1.89 -24.71
CA PHE A 469 -6.50 -3.21 -24.68
C PHE A 469 -6.99 -3.54 -23.25
N PHE A 470 -8.27 -3.90 -23.10
CA PHE A 470 -8.84 -4.33 -21.81
C PHE A 470 -8.45 -5.78 -21.51
N PRO A 471 -7.58 -6.06 -20.52
CA PRO A 471 -6.95 -7.36 -20.39
C PRO A 471 -7.80 -8.41 -19.67
N SER A 472 -8.72 -8.00 -18.80
CA SER A 472 -9.18 -8.88 -17.73
C SER A 472 -10.13 -10.01 -18.16
N ILE A 473 -10.84 -9.90 -19.29
CA ILE A 473 -11.62 -11.03 -19.82
C ILE A 473 -10.67 -12.06 -20.44
N GLU A 474 -9.68 -11.60 -21.21
CA GLU A 474 -8.69 -12.48 -21.83
C GLU A 474 -7.81 -13.18 -20.77
N PHE A 475 -7.48 -12.46 -19.69
CA PHE A 475 -6.84 -13.01 -18.51
C PHE A 475 -7.53 -14.29 -18.00
N VAL A 476 -8.86 -14.25 -17.80
CA VAL A 476 -9.63 -15.40 -17.30
C VAL A 476 -9.63 -16.55 -18.32
N ARG A 477 -9.73 -16.25 -19.63
CA ARG A 477 -9.65 -17.27 -20.69
C ARG A 477 -8.32 -18.00 -20.65
N GLN A 478 -7.23 -17.26 -20.51
CA GLN A 478 -5.88 -17.81 -20.49
C GLN A 478 -5.61 -18.60 -19.21
N LEU A 479 -6.10 -18.12 -18.06
CA LEU A 479 -6.01 -18.86 -16.79
C LEU A 479 -6.80 -20.17 -16.86
N ARG A 480 -8.03 -20.14 -17.37
CA ARG A 480 -8.84 -21.34 -17.58
C ARG A 480 -8.13 -22.34 -18.49
N LYS A 481 -7.53 -21.87 -19.59
CA LYS A 481 -6.76 -22.73 -20.51
C LYS A 481 -5.53 -23.34 -19.83
N ALA A 482 -4.85 -22.59 -18.95
CA ALA A 482 -3.68 -23.07 -18.23
C ALA A 482 -4.02 -24.15 -17.19
N LEU A 483 -5.11 -23.96 -16.45
CA LEU A 483 -5.54 -24.89 -15.38
C LEU A 483 -6.40 -26.06 -15.89
N MET A 484 -7.08 -25.89 -17.04
CA MET A 484 -7.99 -26.89 -17.61
C MET A 484 -7.67 -27.18 -19.09
N PRO A 485 -6.44 -27.61 -19.43
CA PRO A 485 -6.04 -27.82 -20.83
C PRO A 485 -6.87 -28.92 -21.55
N SER A 486 -7.39 -29.90 -20.80
CA SER A 486 -8.30 -30.94 -21.28
C SER A 486 -9.79 -30.55 -21.24
N GLY A 487 -10.11 -29.35 -20.75
CA GLY A 487 -11.46 -28.91 -20.44
C GLY A 487 -11.96 -29.35 -19.06
N GLN A 488 -11.15 -30.05 -18.27
CA GLN A 488 -11.40 -30.39 -16.86
C GLN A 488 -10.23 -29.94 -15.99
N LEU A 489 -10.52 -29.61 -14.73
CA LEU A 489 -9.51 -29.28 -13.74
C LEU A 489 -9.04 -30.56 -13.05
N GLU A 490 -7.77 -30.89 -13.22
CA GLU A 490 -7.10 -31.98 -12.51
C GLU A 490 -6.29 -31.38 -11.36
N GLY A 491 -6.22 -32.06 -10.23
CA GLY A 491 -5.38 -31.63 -9.11
C GLY A 491 -5.95 -30.52 -8.21
N THR A 492 -5.05 -29.87 -7.46
CA THR A 492 -5.37 -28.88 -6.43
C THR A 492 -4.75 -27.53 -6.78
N VAL A 493 -5.55 -26.46 -6.74
CA VAL A 493 -5.09 -25.10 -7.03
C VAL A 493 -4.79 -24.36 -5.73
N PHE A 494 -3.66 -23.68 -5.70
CA PHE A 494 -3.12 -22.95 -4.55
C PHE A 494 -2.98 -21.49 -4.91
N ARG A 495 -3.25 -20.68 -3.90
CA ARG A 495 -2.95 -19.26 -3.85
C ARG A 495 -2.23 -18.97 -2.55
N TYR A 496 -1.48 -17.89 -2.47
CA TYR A 496 -0.85 -17.54 -1.20
C TYR A 496 -1.87 -17.02 -0.20
N HIS A 497 -2.65 -15.99 -0.56
CA HIS A 497 -3.59 -15.35 0.37
C HIS A 497 -4.92 -15.01 -0.34
N ASN A 498 -5.65 -14.00 0.15
CA ASN A 498 -7.01 -13.72 -0.28
C ASN A 498 -7.14 -13.08 -1.68
N HIS A 499 -6.04 -12.61 -2.26
CA HIS A 499 -6.02 -11.79 -3.47
C HIS A 499 -6.68 -12.47 -4.66
N GLU A 500 -6.19 -13.65 -5.05
CA GLU A 500 -6.56 -14.34 -6.30
C GLU A 500 -8.06 -14.63 -6.37
N ASN A 501 -8.64 -15.07 -5.25
CA ASN A 501 -10.08 -15.29 -5.13
C ASN A 501 -10.85 -13.99 -5.30
N THR A 502 -10.44 -12.92 -4.61
CA THR A 502 -11.10 -11.63 -4.67
C THR A 502 -11.10 -11.07 -6.09
N VAL A 503 -9.96 -11.18 -6.79
CA VAL A 503 -9.83 -10.79 -8.20
C VAL A 503 -10.80 -11.56 -9.06
N LEU A 504 -10.82 -12.90 -8.98
CA LEU A 504 -11.71 -13.71 -9.80
C LEU A 504 -13.19 -13.44 -9.48
N ARG A 505 -13.58 -13.26 -8.20
CA ARG A 505 -14.96 -12.84 -7.85
C ARG A 505 -15.33 -11.50 -8.48
N GLY A 506 -14.41 -10.52 -8.45
CA GLY A 506 -14.60 -9.23 -9.13
C GLY A 506 -14.72 -9.35 -10.65
N LEU A 507 -13.90 -10.20 -11.27
CA LEU A 507 -13.96 -10.46 -12.71
C LEU A 507 -15.21 -11.24 -13.12
N ARG A 508 -15.73 -12.12 -12.25
CA ARG A 508 -17.03 -12.79 -12.45
C ARG A 508 -18.13 -11.76 -12.68
N LYS A 509 -18.23 -10.76 -11.79
CA LYS A 509 -19.18 -9.65 -11.92
C LYS A 509 -18.94 -8.82 -13.19
N THR A 510 -17.67 -8.54 -13.51
CA THR A 510 -17.31 -7.82 -14.74
C THR A 510 -17.76 -8.55 -16.01
N ILE A 511 -17.60 -9.88 -16.05
CA ILE A 511 -18.03 -10.72 -17.17
C ILE A 511 -19.56 -10.77 -17.25
N GLU A 512 -20.23 -10.88 -16.10
CA GLU A 512 -21.70 -10.88 -16.01
C GLU A 512 -22.29 -9.55 -16.50
N ASP A 513 -21.77 -8.41 -16.03
CA ASP A 513 -22.19 -7.06 -16.42
C ASP A 513 -21.94 -6.76 -17.92
N ALA A 514 -20.88 -7.34 -18.51
CA ALA A 514 -20.57 -7.18 -19.93
C ALA A 514 -21.58 -7.91 -20.83
N GLY A 515 -22.13 -9.06 -20.39
CA GLY A 515 -23.14 -9.82 -21.12
C GLY A 515 -22.63 -10.57 -22.36
N LEU A 516 -23.47 -11.49 -22.87
CA LEU A 516 -23.12 -12.47 -23.91
C LEU A 516 -22.78 -11.85 -25.29
N VAL A 517 -23.20 -10.61 -25.54
CA VAL A 517 -22.87 -9.91 -26.79
C VAL A 517 -21.38 -9.56 -26.85
N PHE A 518 -20.80 -9.17 -25.71
CA PHE A 518 -19.39 -8.78 -25.61
C PHE A 518 -18.50 -9.94 -25.16
N VAL A 519 -19.06 -10.90 -24.40
CA VAL A 519 -18.36 -12.09 -23.91
C VAL A 519 -19.20 -13.33 -24.25
N PRO A 520 -19.08 -13.87 -25.48
CA PRO A 520 -19.90 -15.02 -25.91
C PRO A 520 -19.71 -16.27 -25.05
N ASP A 521 -18.54 -16.42 -24.45
CA ASP A 521 -18.13 -17.51 -23.55
C ASP A 521 -18.32 -17.19 -22.05
N ALA A 522 -19.15 -16.19 -21.71
CA ALA A 522 -19.33 -15.75 -20.32
C ALA A 522 -19.76 -16.88 -19.38
N THR A 523 -20.64 -17.76 -19.86
CA THR A 523 -21.15 -18.90 -19.07
C THR A 523 -20.01 -19.83 -18.66
N GLU A 524 -19.13 -20.19 -19.58
CA GLU A 524 -17.98 -21.07 -19.29
C GLU A 524 -16.96 -20.40 -18.37
N LEU A 525 -16.72 -19.10 -18.51
CA LEU A 525 -15.79 -18.37 -17.66
C LEU A 525 -16.32 -18.18 -16.24
N ILE A 526 -17.61 -17.87 -16.09
CA ILE A 526 -18.27 -17.76 -14.77
C ILE A 526 -18.25 -19.13 -14.07
N ALA A 527 -18.59 -20.21 -14.77
CA ALA A 527 -18.56 -21.55 -14.21
C ALA A 527 -17.13 -21.96 -13.77
N PHE A 528 -16.11 -21.59 -14.54
CA PHE A 528 -14.71 -21.80 -14.15
C PHE A 528 -14.33 -21.01 -12.89
N ILE A 529 -14.73 -19.73 -12.80
CA ILE A 529 -14.47 -18.92 -11.60
C ILE A 529 -15.18 -19.53 -10.39
N ASP A 530 -16.46 -19.88 -10.51
CA ASP A 530 -17.25 -20.48 -9.44
C ASP A 530 -16.67 -21.84 -8.99
N LEU A 531 -16.06 -22.61 -9.90
CA LEU A 531 -15.41 -23.88 -9.58
C LEU A 531 -14.22 -23.72 -8.62
N ILE A 532 -13.38 -22.69 -8.81
CA ILE A 532 -12.11 -22.52 -8.09
C ILE A 532 -12.13 -21.43 -7.01
N THR A 533 -13.26 -20.76 -6.81
CA THR A 533 -13.37 -19.68 -5.82
C THR A 533 -14.43 -19.98 -4.75
N LYS A 534 -14.40 -19.17 -3.69
CA LYS A 534 -15.42 -19.07 -2.66
C LYS A 534 -15.98 -17.66 -2.60
N SER A 535 -17.22 -17.51 -2.17
CA SER A 535 -17.84 -16.20 -1.93
C SER A 535 -17.11 -15.45 -0.81
N THR A 536 -17.02 -14.13 -0.92
CA THR A 536 -16.36 -13.27 0.09
C THR A 536 -17.15 -11.98 0.34
N GLY A 537 -17.06 -11.44 1.56
CA GLY A 537 -17.66 -10.14 1.92
C GLY A 537 -19.16 -10.10 1.67
N ASP A 538 -19.64 -8.99 1.10
CA ASP A 538 -21.04 -8.73 0.79
C ASP A 538 -21.70 -9.86 -0.01
N GLU A 539 -20.96 -10.52 -0.91
CA GLU A 539 -21.50 -11.64 -1.68
C GLU A 539 -21.93 -12.80 -0.76
N ALA A 540 -21.09 -13.14 0.22
CA ALA A 540 -21.39 -14.19 1.18
C ALA A 540 -22.50 -13.77 2.16
N GLU A 541 -22.61 -12.47 2.46
CA GLU A 541 -23.68 -11.93 3.31
C GLU A 541 -25.04 -11.93 2.60
N ILE A 542 -25.07 -11.58 1.32
CA ILE A 542 -26.32 -11.46 0.53
C ILE A 542 -26.81 -12.85 0.09
N TYR A 543 -25.93 -13.70 -0.43
CA TYR A 543 -26.30 -14.97 -1.05
C TYR A 543 -25.98 -16.20 -0.19
N GLY A 544 -25.28 -16.01 0.94
CA GLY A 544 -24.78 -17.09 1.79
C GLY A 544 -23.38 -17.57 1.37
N PRO A 545 -22.67 -18.28 2.27
CA PRO A 545 -21.35 -18.81 1.96
C PRO A 545 -21.42 -19.90 0.89
N PHE A 546 -20.65 -19.71 -0.17
CA PHE A 546 -20.41 -20.67 -1.24
C PHE A 546 -18.92 -20.99 -1.32
N ALA A 547 -18.60 -22.25 -1.59
CA ALA A 547 -17.24 -22.69 -1.94
C ALA A 547 -17.35 -23.64 -3.13
N GLY A 548 -16.64 -23.31 -4.21
CA GLY A 548 -16.52 -24.19 -5.36
C GLY A 548 -15.89 -25.54 -4.99
N GLU A 549 -16.25 -26.58 -5.74
CA GLU A 549 -15.77 -27.95 -5.50
C GLU A 549 -14.24 -28.05 -5.54
N ARG A 550 -13.59 -27.17 -6.29
CA ARG A 550 -12.13 -27.08 -6.42
C ARG A 550 -11.61 -25.73 -5.93
N ALA A 551 -12.27 -25.14 -4.92
CA ALA A 551 -11.88 -23.87 -4.35
C ALA A 551 -10.39 -23.86 -3.98
N MET A 552 -9.69 -22.79 -4.37
CA MET A 552 -8.25 -22.67 -4.15
C MET A 552 -7.88 -22.81 -2.66
N VAL A 553 -6.83 -23.59 -2.41
CA VAL A 553 -6.21 -23.73 -1.09
C VAL A 553 -5.42 -22.47 -0.76
N ASP A 554 -5.60 -21.98 0.48
CA ASP A 554 -4.99 -20.76 1.01
C ASP A 554 -3.75 -21.11 1.84
N LEU A 555 -2.57 -20.95 1.24
CA LEU A 555 -1.30 -21.31 1.88
C LEU A 555 -0.97 -20.41 3.08
N HIS A 556 -1.32 -19.13 3.03
CA HIS A 556 -1.13 -18.20 4.13
C HIS A 556 -1.87 -18.67 5.38
N ARG A 557 -3.14 -19.12 5.23
CA ARG A 557 -3.88 -19.69 6.36
C ARG A 557 -3.26 -21.01 6.86
N LEU A 558 -2.83 -21.89 5.96
CA LEU A 558 -2.13 -23.12 6.33
C LEU A 558 -0.87 -22.81 7.16
N ILE A 559 -0.07 -21.83 6.74
CA ILE A 559 1.14 -21.39 7.46
C ILE A 559 0.80 -20.76 8.81
N GLN A 560 -0.20 -19.87 8.84
CA GLN A 560 -0.60 -19.18 10.06
C GLN A 560 -0.95 -20.16 11.19
N GLU A 561 -1.66 -21.24 10.85
CA GLU A 561 -2.17 -22.26 11.79
C GLU A 561 -1.22 -23.47 11.90
N GLY A 562 -0.31 -23.68 10.94
CA GLY A 562 0.49 -24.91 10.81
C GLY A 562 2.00 -24.75 11.03
N TYR A 563 2.54 -23.54 10.87
CA TYR A 563 4.00 -23.31 10.86
C TYR A 563 4.40 -21.96 11.43
N TYR A 564 5.33 -21.98 12.39
CA TYR A 564 5.98 -20.79 12.94
C TYR A 564 7.50 -20.92 12.78
N SER A 565 8.19 -19.82 12.48
CA SER A 565 9.66 -19.75 12.45
C SER A 565 10.16 -18.49 13.13
N ALA A 566 11.20 -18.63 13.96
CA ALA A 566 11.90 -17.52 14.58
C ALA A 566 12.53 -16.58 13.55
N LYS A 567 12.89 -17.09 12.36
CA LYS A 567 13.50 -16.30 11.28
C LYS A 567 12.52 -15.33 10.63
N ALA A 568 11.25 -15.72 10.52
CA ALA A 568 10.17 -14.84 10.03
C ALA A 568 9.73 -13.81 11.08
N GLY A 569 10.15 -13.99 12.34
CA GLY A 569 9.76 -13.14 13.45
C GLY A 569 8.25 -13.16 13.65
N GLY A 570 7.63 -12.00 13.48
CA GLY A 570 6.18 -11.83 13.62
C GLY A 570 5.44 -11.71 12.28
N SER A 571 6.08 -11.91 11.13
CA SER A 571 5.43 -11.79 9.83
C SER A 571 4.96 -13.16 9.31
N ILE A 572 3.88 -13.14 8.55
CA ILE A 572 3.33 -14.31 7.84
C ILE A 572 3.14 -14.04 6.35
N SER A 573 3.75 -12.98 5.79
CA SER A 573 3.75 -12.76 4.34
C SER A 573 4.82 -13.61 3.65
N LEU A 574 4.61 -13.90 2.36
CA LEU A 574 5.46 -14.83 1.60
C LEU A 574 6.92 -14.40 1.60
N LYS A 575 7.15 -13.09 1.51
CA LYS A 575 8.46 -12.45 1.55
C LYS A 575 9.28 -12.78 2.80
N PHE A 576 8.63 -12.96 3.95
CA PHE A 576 9.31 -13.34 5.21
C PHE A 576 9.29 -14.85 5.42
N MET A 577 8.21 -15.51 5.02
CA MET A 577 8.05 -16.96 5.18
C MET A 577 8.98 -17.76 4.27
N LEU A 578 9.27 -17.28 3.05
CA LEU A 578 10.15 -17.95 2.10
C LEU A 578 11.61 -18.04 2.61
N PRO A 579 12.28 -16.94 3.02
CA PRO A 579 13.60 -17.05 3.63
C PRO A 579 13.60 -17.89 4.92
N ALA A 580 12.50 -17.86 5.68
CA ALA A 580 12.37 -18.61 6.93
C ALA A 580 12.26 -20.12 6.69
N ILE A 581 11.38 -20.58 5.80
CA ILE A 581 11.25 -22.00 5.48
C ILE A 581 12.52 -22.56 4.83
N LEU A 582 13.21 -21.79 4.00
CA LEU A 582 14.50 -22.20 3.41
C LEU A 582 15.63 -22.23 4.44
N HIS A 583 15.57 -21.40 5.48
CA HIS A 583 16.46 -21.49 6.63
C HIS A 583 16.22 -22.78 7.42
N ASP A 584 14.95 -23.11 7.66
CA ASP A 584 14.57 -24.25 8.50
C ASP A 584 14.63 -25.60 7.76
N ALA A 585 14.50 -25.60 6.43
CA ALA A 585 14.64 -26.76 5.54
C ALA A 585 15.91 -26.67 4.67
N PRO A 586 17.12 -26.93 5.21
CA PRO A 586 18.38 -26.70 4.51
C PRO A 586 18.57 -27.58 3.26
N GLY A 587 17.92 -28.74 3.18
CA GLY A 587 17.95 -29.60 1.99
C GLY A 587 17.27 -28.95 0.79
N VAL A 588 16.10 -28.33 0.99
CA VAL A 588 15.41 -27.55 -0.04
C VAL A 588 16.26 -26.34 -0.42
N ALA A 589 16.85 -25.65 0.55
CA ALA A 589 17.75 -24.54 0.25
C ALA A 589 19.01 -24.97 -0.54
N ALA A 590 19.53 -26.18 -0.32
CA ALA A 590 20.67 -26.69 -1.09
C ALA A 590 20.33 -26.84 -2.58
N LEU A 591 19.14 -27.35 -2.91
CA LEU A 591 18.65 -27.48 -4.29
C LEU A 591 18.66 -26.13 -5.02
N TYR A 592 18.21 -25.06 -4.36
CA TYR A 592 18.12 -23.72 -4.96
C TYR A 592 19.42 -22.90 -4.89
N ARG A 593 20.49 -23.46 -4.33
CA ARG A 593 21.86 -22.93 -4.43
C ARG A 593 22.64 -23.52 -5.61
N GLU A 594 22.17 -24.62 -6.18
CA GLU A 594 22.90 -25.37 -7.20
C GLU A 594 22.74 -24.75 -8.60
N HIS A 595 23.84 -24.71 -9.34
CA HIS A 595 23.84 -24.26 -10.74
C HIS A 595 23.18 -25.31 -11.65
N GLY A 596 22.51 -24.87 -12.72
CA GLY A 596 21.91 -25.79 -13.68
C GLY A 596 20.64 -26.50 -13.19
N VAL A 597 20.07 -26.12 -12.05
CA VAL A 597 18.80 -26.68 -11.55
C VAL A 597 17.58 -25.97 -12.13
N TYR A 598 17.56 -24.63 -12.11
CA TYR A 598 16.40 -23.83 -12.49
C TYR A 598 16.63 -23.03 -13.78
N GLY A 599 15.83 -23.25 -14.81
CA GLY A 599 15.94 -22.54 -16.09
C GLY A 599 15.35 -23.30 -17.28
N ALA A 600 15.36 -22.68 -18.45
CA ALA A 600 14.82 -23.28 -19.67
C ALA A 600 15.58 -24.57 -20.05
N GLY A 601 14.87 -25.70 -20.11
CA GLY A 601 15.45 -27.02 -20.41
C GLY A 601 16.25 -27.64 -19.25
N LEU A 602 16.14 -27.12 -18.03
CA LEU A 602 16.78 -27.66 -16.83
C LEU A 602 15.81 -28.50 -16.00
N ALA A 603 16.28 -29.03 -14.86
CA ALA A 603 15.51 -29.95 -14.02
C ALA A 603 14.20 -29.32 -13.50
N ILE A 604 14.26 -28.05 -13.12
CA ILE A 604 13.09 -27.21 -12.88
C ILE A 604 12.96 -26.26 -14.05
N GLU A 605 11.99 -26.54 -14.92
CA GLU A 605 11.79 -25.81 -16.16
C GLU A 605 11.24 -24.40 -15.89
N SER A 606 11.84 -23.41 -16.52
CA SER A 606 11.43 -22.00 -16.49
C SER A 606 11.10 -21.48 -17.88
N LEU A 607 10.12 -20.59 -17.97
CA LEU A 607 9.77 -19.88 -19.20
C LEU A 607 10.60 -18.60 -19.41
N ASN A 608 11.14 -17.99 -18.35
CA ASN A 608 11.78 -16.66 -18.43
C ASN A 608 13.30 -16.67 -18.20
N PHE A 609 13.87 -17.74 -17.65
CA PHE A 609 15.30 -17.85 -17.38
C PHE A 609 16.00 -18.73 -18.42
N LYS A 610 16.48 -18.10 -19.51
CA LYS A 610 17.02 -18.80 -20.71
C LYS A 610 18.55 -18.95 -20.73
N GLY A 611 19.25 -18.56 -19.67
CA GLY A 611 20.70 -18.66 -19.60
C GLY A 611 21.16 -20.13 -19.57
N SER A 612 22.28 -20.44 -20.21
CA SER A 612 22.81 -21.82 -20.31
C SER A 612 23.22 -22.44 -18.96
N GLN A 613 23.39 -21.64 -17.91
CA GLN A 613 23.68 -22.06 -16.54
C GLN A 613 22.45 -22.00 -15.62
N GLY A 614 21.28 -21.65 -16.16
CA GLY A 614 20.09 -21.38 -15.38
C GLY A 614 20.21 -20.13 -14.50
N HIS A 615 19.34 -20.05 -13.49
CA HIS A 615 19.35 -19.01 -12.46
C HIS A 615 19.52 -19.64 -11.08
N VAL A 616 20.40 -19.05 -10.27
CA VAL A 616 20.64 -19.49 -8.88
C VAL A 616 19.89 -18.55 -7.95
N TRP A 617 18.87 -19.07 -7.27
CA TRP A 617 17.97 -18.27 -6.43
C TRP A 617 18.56 -17.92 -5.06
N LEU A 618 19.43 -18.77 -4.52
CA LEU A 618 20.04 -18.54 -3.21
C LEU A 618 21.53 -18.23 -3.33
N GLN A 619 21.84 -16.95 -3.18
CA GLN A 619 23.18 -16.38 -3.32
C GLN A 619 23.63 -15.77 -2.00
N THR A 620 24.83 -16.14 -1.51
CA THR A 620 25.31 -15.71 -0.18
C THR A 620 25.55 -14.20 -0.14
N GLU A 621 26.07 -13.65 -1.23
CA GLU A 621 26.30 -12.21 -1.46
C GLU A 621 25.00 -11.39 -1.52
N LYS A 622 23.86 -12.04 -1.75
CA LYS A 622 22.52 -11.43 -1.68
C LYS A 622 21.80 -11.73 -0.37
N GLY A 623 22.49 -12.32 0.61
CA GLY A 623 21.91 -12.71 1.89
C GLY A 623 20.94 -13.89 1.80
N ASN A 624 21.08 -14.73 0.76
CA ASN A 624 20.18 -15.86 0.47
C ASN A 624 18.70 -15.45 0.34
N ASP A 625 18.45 -14.29 -0.24
CA ASP A 625 17.11 -13.76 -0.49
C ASP A 625 16.80 -13.84 -2.00
N PRO A 626 15.88 -14.72 -2.44
CA PRO A 626 15.54 -14.88 -3.85
C PRO A 626 15.13 -13.58 -4.54
N TYR A 627 14.41 -12.70 -3.85
CA TYR A 627 13.94 -11.42 -4.41
C TYR A 627 15.10 -10.47 -4.74
N LYS A 628 16.24 -10.61 -4.06
CA LYS A 628 17.45 -9.81 -4.32
C LYS A 628 18.30 -10.31 -5.50
N THR A 629 17.92 -11.44 -6.11
CA THR A 629 18.61 -12.02 -7.28
C THR A 629 18.03 -11.59 -8.61
N LEU A 630 16.83 -10.98 -8.62
CA LEU A 630 16.19 -10.49 -9.83
C LEU A 630 16.83 -9.18 -10.32
N PRO A 631 16.91 -8.97 -11.66
CA PRO A 631 17.31 -7.68 -12.21
C PRO A 631 16.24 -6.60 -11.96
N GLY A 632 16.63 -5.33 -12.15
CA GLY A 632 15.69 -4.22 -12.18
C GLY A 632 14.65 -4.35 -13.30
N ILE A 633 13.50 -3.71 -13.13
CA ILE A 633 12.40 -3.71 -14.10
C ILE A 633 12.71 -2.84 -15.33
N PHE A 634 13.21 -1.64 -15.08
CA PHE A 634 13.56 -0.68 -16.12
C PHE A 634 15.02 -0.84 -16.54
N SER A 635 15.37 -0.28 -17.70
CA SER A 635 16.76 -0.25 -18.18
C SER A 635 17.68 0.55 -17.23
N PRO A 636 19.01 0.39 -17.30
CA PRO A 636 19.96 1.16 -16.49
C PRO A 636 19.82 2.69 -16.67
N GLU A 637 19.34 3.13 -17.83
CA GLU A 637 19.05 4.55 -18.12
C GLU A 637 17.94 5.11 -17.22
N HIS A 638 17.06 4.24 -16.74
CA HIS A 638 16.02 4.51 -15.75
C HIS A 638 16.37 3.90 -14.39
N GLY A 639 17.67 3.79 -14.06
CA GLY A 639 18.17 3.18 -12.83
C GLY A 639 17.55 3.76 -11.55
N ASP A 640 17.25 5.06 -11.54
CA ASP A 640 16.54 5.73 -10.44
C ASP A 640 15.16 5.10 -10.20
N LEU A 641 14.41 4.75 -11.27
CA LEU A 641 13.10 4.11 -11.15
C LEU A 641 13.19 2.70 -10.57
N ASN A 642 14.25 1.96 -10.90
CA ASN A 642 14.52 0.65 -10.31
C ASN A 642 14.82 0.73 -8.82
N GLU A 643 15.65 1.70 -8.42
CA GLU A 643 15.97 1.90 -7.00
C GLU A 643 14.72 2.28 -6.21
N MET A 644 13.89 3.17 -6.77
CA MET A 644 12.63 3.55 -6.15
C MET A 644 11.67 2.34 -6.05
N LEU A 645 11.56 1.50 -7.09
CA LEU A 645 10.65 0.35 -7.09
C LEU A 645 11.07 -0.68 -6.04
N LEU A 646 12.37 -0.93 -5.91
CA LEU A 646 12.91 -1.83 -4.90
C LEU A 646 12.61 -1.36 -3.47
N ARG A 647 12.56 -0.04 -3.23
CA ARG A 647 12.14 0.53 -1.93
C ARG A 647 10.66 0.26 -1.66
N LEU A 648 9.78 0.38 -2.66
CA LEU A 648 8.34 0.09 -2.53
C LEU A 648 8.01 -1.38 -2.33
N ALA A 649 8.74 -2.30 -2.96
CA ALA A 649 8.62 -3.74 -2.70
C ALA A 649 9.01 -4.11 -1.25
N GLY A 650 9.57 -3.16 -0.50
CA GLY A 650 9.85 -3.21 0.92
C GLY A 650 8.61 -3.37 1.82
N ASP A 651 7.45 -2.86 1.39
CA ASP A 651 6.41 -2.29 2.27
C ASP A 651 5.19 -3.19 2.59
N GLU A 652 5.31 -4.51 2.57
CA GLU A 652 4.19 -5.42 2.91
C GLU A 652 4.13 -5.80 4.41
N ASP A 653 4.17 -4.80 5.30
CA ASP A 653 4.10 -5.00 6.76
C ASP A 653 2.68 -4.80 7.36
N ASP A 654 1.67 -4.48 6.54
CA ASP A 654 0.29 -4.26 7.01
C ASP A 654 -0.61 -5.46 6.69
N GLU A 655 -0.89 -6.29 7.72
CA GLU A 655 -1.76 -7.48 7.68
C GLU A 655 -3.26 -7.19 7.36
N GLY A 656 -3.59 -5.97 6.91
CA GLY A 656 -4.99 -5.55 6.70
C GLY A 656 -5.22 -4.48 5.62
N ALA A 657 -4.18 -4.00 4.94
CA ALA A 657 -4.35 -3.09 3.80
C ALA A 657 -4.13 -3.88 2.51
N ILE A 658 -5.19 -3.99 1.72
CA ILE A 658 -5.16 -4.43 0.31
C ILE A 658 -4.40 -3.36 -0.49
N ASN A 659 -3.10 -3.22 -0.30
CA ASN A 659 -2.20 -2.52 -1.22
C ASN A 659 -1.28 -3.58 -1.82
N GLN A 660 -1.89 -4.38 -2.69
CA GLN A 660 -1.30 -5.46 -3.46
C GLN A 660 -0.30 -4.89 -4.47
N GLY A 661 0.90 -5.48 -4.53
CA GLY A 661 1.77 -5.38 -5.71
C GLY A 661 2.15 -3.97 -6.14
N GLY A 662 2.56 -3.09 -5.21
CA GLY A 662 2.88 -1.69 -5.53
C GLY A 662 3.88 -1.55 -6.67
N LEU A 663 4.83 -2.49 -6.81
CA LEU A 663 5.84 -2.49 -7.87
C LEU A 663 5.28 -2.92 -9.23
N ALA A 664 4.57 -4.04 -9.31
CA ALA A 664 4.01 -4.56 -10.56
C ALA A 664 2.87 -3.68 -11.09
N MET A 665 1.97 -3.23 -10.20
CA MET A 665 0.93 -2.25 -10.54
C MET A 665 1.54 -0.96 -11.09
N THR A 666 2.58 -0.42 -10.44
CA THR A 666 3.23 0.82 -10.88
C THR A 666 3.89 0.65 -12.26
N ALA A 667 4.61 -0.45 -12.48
CA ALA A 667 5.22 -0.75 -13.76
C ALA A 667 4.17 -0.97 -14.87
N TYR A 668 3.05 -1.64 -14.56
CA TYR A 668 1.95 -1.80 -15.49
C TYR A 668 1.28 -0.46 -15.83
N ASN A 669 0.93 0.36 -14.84
CA ASN A 669 0.36 1.69 -15.06
C ASN A 669 1.26 2.55 -15.94
N TYR A 670 2.58 2.44 -15.75
CA TYR A 670 3.56 3.12 -16.60
C TYR A 670 3.48 2.62 -18.05
N THR A 671 3.35 1.30 -18.30
CA THR A 671 3.21 0.74 -19.67
C THR A 671 2.00 1.25 -20.45
N GLN A 672 0.99 1.75 -19.73
CA GLN A 672 -0.22 2.28 -20.32
C GLN A 672 -0.01 3.65 -20.99
N PHE A 673 1.09 4.37 -20.74
CA PHE A 673 1.35 5.64 -21.42
C PHE A 673 1.82 5.46 -22.87
N ASN A 674 1.27 6.26 -23.78
CA ASN A 674 1.58 6.21 -25.22
C ASN A 674 3.02 6.60 -25.59
N GLY A 675 3.79 7.18 -24.66
CA GLY A 675 5.15 7.66 -24.90
C GLY A 675 6.24 6.58 -24.90
N LEU A 676 5.91 5.33 -24.55
CA LEU A 676 6.90 4.25 -24.41
C LEU A 676 7.25 3.58 -25.74
N SER A 677 8.55 3.39 -25.96
CA SER A 677 9.03 2.60 -27.10
C SER A 677 8.64 1.12 -26.96
N ALA A 678 8.59 0.41 -28.08
CA ALA A 678 8.31 -1.03 -28.08
C ALA A 678 9.36 -1.82 -27.30
N ALA A 679 10.64 -1.41 -27.36
CA ALA A 679 11.73 -2.05 -26.64
C ALA A 679 11.62 -1.86 -25.12
N GLU A 680 11.27 -0.65 -24.66
CA GLU A 680 11.05 -0.38 -23.23
C GLU A 680 9.87 -1.18 -22.69
N ARG A 681 8.74 -1.21 -23.41
CA ARG A 681 7.57 -2.02 -23.03
C ARG A 681 7.93 -3.49 -22.92
N GLN A 682 8.65 -4.03 -23.91
CA GLN A 682 9.11 -5.41 -23.89
C GLN A 682 10.05 -5.69 -22.71
N SER A 683 10.94 -4.76 -22.37
CA SER A 683 11.82 -4.91 -21.19
C SER A 683 11.02 -5.00 -19.89
N ILE A 684 10.03 -4.12 -19.71
CA ILE A 684 9.16 -4.13 -18.52
C ILE A 684 8.35 -5.42 -18.46
N GLU A 685 7.77 -5.85 -19.58
CA GLU A 685 7.02 -7.10 -19.68
C GLU A 685 7.88 -8.29 -19.27
N GLN A 686 9.10 -8.42 -19.80
CA GLN A 686 10.02 -9.50 -19.44
C GLN A 686 10.43 -9.46 -17.97
N ALA A 687 10.53 -8.27 -17.36
CA ALA A 687 10.80 -8.15 -15.94
C ALA A 687 9.60 -8.61 -15.11
N LEU A 688 8.40 -8.09 -15.39
CA LEU A 688 7.16 -8.49 -14.71
C LEU A 688 6.95 -10.01 -14.77
N LEU A 689 7.24 -10.65 -15.90
CA LEU A 689 7.18 -12.12 -16.02
C LEU A 689 8.12 -12.84 -15.04
N ARG A 690 9.35 -12.34 -14.84
CA ARG A 690 10.31 -12.92 -13.88
C ARG A 690 9.92 -12.72 -12.42
N TYR A 691 9.34 -11.56 -12.08
CA TYR A 691 8.89 -11.28 -10.71
C TYR A 691 7.70 -12.18 -10.32
N CYS A 692 6.66 -12.24 -11.16
CA CYS A 692 5.49 -13.10 -10.89
C CYS A 692 5.85 -14.61 -10.95
N GLU A 693 6.84 -15.01 -11.76
CA GLU A 693 7.40 -16.37 -11.72
C GLU A 693 8.07 -16.69 -10.38
N LEU A 694 8.75 -15.73 -9.75
CA LEU A 694 9.34 -15.94 -8.43
C LEU A 694 8.26 -16.15 -7.35
N ASP A 695 7.14 -15.44 -7.39
CA ASP A 695 6.11 -15.58 -6.34
C ASP A 695 5.42 -16.96 -6.37
N THR A 696 5.12 -17.48 -7.56
CA THR A 696 4.64 -18.87 -7.68
C THR A 696 5.71 -19.90 -7.35
N LEU A 697 6.97 -19.65 -7.70
CA LEU A 697 8.09 -20.50 -7.27
C LEU A 697 8.28 -20.45 -5.76
N ALA A 698 8.08 -19.31 -5.11
CA ALA A 698 8.18 -19.15 -3.66
C ALA A 698 7.14 -20.01 -2.94
N MET A 699 5.91 -20.11 -3.49
CA MET A 699 4.91 -21.06 -3.01
C MET A 699 5.35 -22.51 -3.18
N VAL A 700 5.99 -22.86 -4.30
CA VAL A 700 6.59 -24.19 -4.50
C VAL A 700 7.66 -24.48 -3.44
N MET A 701 8.62 -23.58 -3.23
CA MET A 701 9.69 -23.73 -2.24
C MET A 701 9.11 -23.86 -0.82
N LEU A 702 8.06 -23.11 -0.52
CA LEU A 702 7.35 -23.19 0.76
C LEU A 702 6.71 -24.56 0.97
N VAL A 703 6.00 -25.08 -0.04
CA VAL A 703 5.39 -26.41 0.01
C VAL A 703 6.44 -27.50 0.11
N GLN A 704 7.53 -27.44 -0.67
CA GLN A 704 8.66 -28.37 -0.55
C GLN A 704 9.30 -28.32 0.83
N GLY A 705 9.45 -27.12 1.41
CA GLY A 705 9.99 -26.93 2.74
C GLY A 705 9.10 -27.58 3.80
N LEU A 706 7.78 -27.36 3.75
CA LEU A 706 6.83 -28.02 4.64
C LEU A 706 6.87 -29.54 4.48
N MET A 707 6.90 -30.06 3.25
CA MET A 707 7.05 -31.51 3.00
C MET A 707 8.34 -32.05 3.62
N SER A 708 9.47 -31.37 3.40
CA SER A 708 10.77 -31.77 3.94
C SER A 708 10.81 -31.75 5.47
N LEU A 709 10.10 -30.82 6.12
CA LEU A 709 10.06 -30.73 7.58
C LEU A 709 9.13 -31.78 8.22
N ARG A 710 8.13 -32.27 7.48
CA ARG A 710 7.19 -33.33 7.91
C ARG A 710 7.68 -34.75 7.61
N ASP A 711 8.96 -34.92 7.30
CA ASP A 711 9.56 -36.18 6.82
C ASP A 711 8.84 -36.80 5.59
N PHE A 712 8.12 -35.98 4.79
CA PHE A 712 7.78 -36.38 3.43
C PHE A 712 9.09 -36.39 2.64
N ALA A 713 9.58 -37.59 2.34
CA ALA A 713 10.82 -37.79 1.59
C ALA A 713 10.77 -36.95 0.29
N ALA A 714 11.54 -35.86 0.29
CA ALA A 714 11.72 -34.94 -0.84
C ALA A 714 12.35 -35.64 -2.06
#